data_AF-A0A2J0N8A1-F1
#
_entry.id   AF-A0A2J0N8A1-F1
#
_cell.length_a   1.000
_cell.length_b   1.000
_cell.length_c   1.000
_cell.angle_alpha   90.00
_cell.angle_beta   90.00
_cell.angle_gamma   90.00
#
_symmetry.space_group_name_H-M   'P 1'
#
loop_
_entity.id
_entity.type
_entity.pdbx_description
1 polymer ?
#
loop_
_entity_poly.entity_id
_entity_poly.type
_entity_poly.pdbx_seq_one_letter_code
_entity_poly.pdbx_strand_id
1 'polypeptide(L)'
;MKIFIMNKKPSVFLISLIISAFLSSNFAYSSNASLRVPNAFQDEAQNLPVKFKEAANLIKPESGYNFDIKRDVFWKLFQDIDGLMICPIAETLAAKGVFTEDLFGEPSHSRWVMIKDIAERYKKIEKEEKSHTEQNLGYIYGAFRSLALQGWIKMDSKDRDTEVMLTQEGWAAIAIVKSGYYRESAEAIKHMKDCYSYLKRGPPDKKSEEALSEFKILLEKVKRYTSLVRRLKEKNIENRGSLVRILKQELDTDDADKIIPAIENIPYSVEIHVIQRALVHIHAYLIGMQMSPAMVALGIPLFKEKDHTIDEVDAEVFKLFKSGDIELNKLDEKKYNSEWLKALFELLETQGIVEIDGGAVRLTELGKEFIKRASSYGVTTAYLPYCEALEEMLFGGALGISEDSHVNRVMDIWGSSGAHKAYLGEYSKETGEITKDGIYSIIRYQFHEIPLDEQAAGVFTMGAGDAHLVADSIRYILKYTERGRHLDTYPLVIVSSDYSRISLARERSTLKEFENVNGLHIVVMWGDVTDGYKFNEDLKAELKKLDVRSLNIKAGNFEKVDMGAYDAADFIHTEEFIPHERSLRVRDEAGAVRIISDAIENTDREVLREALKVSGVEKVPEDKDELLELVIAQWQGAYVDSLDKGRLVSGYVVAADLIEFMKRWARYAKHGIRILELHTPRANEQYEEVPVDIKQEMLAEKTLSAAYWSTHWMSNQYIMPYPEYNLAIVLSGLRPQETYLYPAPKTGMPTGVSLALYQKNDKVINMPDRLNSQKKVRKAAKVSL
;
A
#
# COMPACT_ATOMS: atom_id res chain seq x y z
N MET A 1 50.54 -27.29 20.45
CA MET A 1 51.04 -28.67 20.27
C MET A 1 51.47 -28.82 18.81
N LYS A 2 52.67 -29.37 18.55
CA LYS A 2 53.38 -29.40 17.26
C LYS A 2 52.50 -29.87 16.07
N ILE A 3 52.56 -29.11 14.97
CA ILE A 3 51.99 -29.44 13.66
C ILE A 3 52.92 -30.45 12.98
N PHE A 4 52.36 -31.60 12.58
CA PHE A 4 53.00 -32.52 11.64
C PHE A 4 52.39 -32.27 10.25
N ILE A 5 53.26 -31.92 9.29
CA ILE A 5 52.92 -31.76 7.88
C ILE A 5 52.89 -33.16 7.26
N MET A 6 51.77 -33.54 6.65
CA MET A 6 51.75 -34.53 5.57
C MET A 6 50.87 -34.05 4.42
N ASN A 7 51.51 -33.99 3.25
CA ASN A 7 50.94 -33.75 1.94
C ASN A 7 49.69 -34.61 1.67
N LYS A 8 48.55 -33.96 1.43
CA LYS A 8 47.49 -34.37 0.49
C LYS A 8 46.54 -33.18 0.26
N LYS A 9 46.19 -32.93 -1.00
CA LYS A 9 45.26 -31.86 -1.43
C LYS A 9 43.99 -31.87 -0.57
N PRO A 10 43.50 -30.74 -0.04
CA PRO A 10 42.24 -30.74 0.69
C PRO A 10 41.09 -30.95 -0.29
N SER A 11 40.22 -31.92 0.02
CA SER A 11 38.96 -32.13 -0.68
C SER A 11 38.05 -30.91 -0.53
N VAL A 12 37.24 -30.64 -1.56
CA VAL A 12 36.22 -29.55 -1.66
C VAL A 12 35.37 -29.40 -0.39
N PHE A 13 35.18 -30.47 0.37
CA PHE A 13 34.46 -30.49 1.64
C PHE A 13 35.09 -29.62 2.76
N LEU A 14 36.43 -29.51 2.80
CA LEU A 14 37.12 -28.74 3.84
C LEU A 14 37.08 -27.22 3.55
N ILE A 15 37.01 -26.84 2.27
CA ILE A 15 36.83 -25.44 1.84
C ILE A 15 35.40 -24.99 2.16
N SER A 16 34.40 -25.86 1.96
CA SER A 16 33.01 -25.56 2.33
C SER A 16 32.82 -25.37 3.84
N LEU A 17 33.55 -26.12 4.67
CA LEU A 17 33.50 -25.98 6.13
C LEU A 17 34.16 -24.68 6.63
N ILE A 18 35.24 -24.24 5.99
CA ILE A 18 35.93 -22.98 6.32
C ILE A 18 35.07 -21.77 5.88
N ILE A 19 34.38 -21.87 4.74
CA ILE A 19 33.46 -20.83 4.26
C ILE A 19 32.21 -20.75 5.15
N SER A 20 31.64 -21.90 5.57
CA SER A 20 30.52 -21.91 6.53
C SER A 20 30.90 -21.37 7.90
N ALA A 21 32.12 -21.63 8.38
CA ALA A 21 32.60 -21.07 9.66
C ALA A 21 32.87 -19.56 9.59
N PHE A 22 33.23 -19.03 8.41
CA PHE A 22 33.42 -17.59 8.20
C PHE A 22 32.10 -16.82 8.07
N LEU A 23 31.04 -17.46 7.59
CA LEU A 23 29.71 -16.85 7.44
C LEU A 23 28.88 -16.88 8.73
N SER A 24 29.29 -17.64 9.75
CA SER A 24 28.54 -17.80 11.01
C SER A 24 28.97 -16.88 12.16
N SER A 25 29.92 -15.95 11.99
CA SER A 25 30.33 -15.02 13.06
C SER A 25 29.96 -13.57 12.73
N ASN A 26 28.88 -13.10 13.36
CA ASN A 26 28.53 -11.68 13.52
C ASN A 26 29.62 -10.91 14.28
N PHE A 27 30.16 -9.83 13.72
CA PHE A 27 30.68 -8.64 14.44
C PHE A 27 30.58 -7.45 13.47
N ALA A 28 29.71 -6.47 13.73
CA ALA A 28 29.98 -5.24 14.47
C ALA A 28 31.01 -4.31 13.80
N TYR A 29 30.56 -3.08 13.51
CA TYR A 29 31.30 -1.90 13.08
C TYR A 29 32.78 -1.84 13.50
N SER A 30 33.69 -1.70 12.52
CA SER A 30 34.69 -0.63 12.50
C SER A 30 35.30 -0.49 11.11
N SER A 31 35.55 0.77 10.72
CA SER A 31 36.16 1.19 9.47
C SER A 31 37.66 0.92 9.43
N ASN A 32 38.18 0.82 8.20
CA ASN A 32 39.60 0.81 7.79
C ASN A 32 40.42 -0.48 8.03
N ALA A 33 40.40 -1.38 7.03
CA ALA A 33 41.57 -2.16 6.65
C ALA A 33 41.46 -2.57 5.16
N SER A 34 42.40 -2.09 4.34
CA SER A 34 42.54 -2.46 2.93
C SER A 34 43.18 -3.86 2.79
N LEU A 35 42.39 -4.86 2.42
CA LEU A 35 42.88 -6.19 2.06
C LEU A 35 43.07 -6.27 0.54
N ARG A 36 44.33 -6.39 0.09
CA ARG A 36 44.69 -6.67 -1.31
C ARG A 36 44.37 -8.12 -1.66
N VAL A 37 43.62 -8.33 -2.73
CA VAL A 37 43.33 -9.64 -3.32
C VAL A 37 44.55 -10.13 -4.13
N PRO A 38 44.98 -11.41 -4.04
CA PRO A 38 46.11 -11.94 -4.80
C PRO A 38 45.83 -12.07 -6.32
N ASN A 39 46.84 -11.79 -7.14
CA ASN A 39 46.84 -11.73 -8.62
C ASN A 39 46.53 -13.05 -9.38
N ALA A 40 46.01 -14.10 -8.74
CA ALA A 40 45.76 -15.38 -9.40
C ALA A 40 44.38 -15.52 -10.05
N PHE A 41 43.52 -14.50 -9.97
CA PHE A 41 42.15 -14.50 -10.51
C PHE A 41 41.91 -13.47 -11.64
N GLN A 42 42.96 -12.81 -12.14
CA GLN A 42 42.82 -11.81 -13.21
C GLN A 42 42.84 -12.39 -14.63
N ASP A 43 43.37 -13.60 -14.83
CA ASP A 43 43.53 -14.17 -16.17
C ASP A 43 42.29 -14.90 -16.73
N GLU A 44 41.37 -15.37 -15.87
CA GLU A 44 40.10 -15.97 -16.34
C GLU A 44 39.02 -14.94 -16.68
N ALA A 45 39.16 -13.68 -16.24
CA ALA A 45 38.23 -12.59 -16.54
C ALA A 45 38.44 -11.95 -17.92
N GLN A 46 39.56 -12.27 -18.61
CA GLN A 46 39.87 -11.71 -19.93
C GLN A 46 39.21 -12.46 -21.09
N ASN A 47 38.71 -13.68 -20.87
CA ASN A 47 38.15 -14.55 -21.92
C ASN A 47 36.60 -14.63 -21.95
N LEU A 48 35.89 -13.76 -21.23
CA LEU A 48 34.43 -13.66 -21.35
C LEU A 48 34.06 -12.90 -22.64
N PRO A 49 33.07 -13.38 -23.42
CA PRO A 49 32.60 -12.70 -24.63
C PRO A 49 32.19 -11.26 -24.30
N VAL A 50 32.49 -10.32 -25.19
CA VAL A 50 32.30 -8.86 -24.98
C VAL A 50 30.88 -8.50 -24.51
N LYS A 51 29.84 -9.24 -24.95
CA LYS A 51 28.44 -9.07 -24.49
C LYS A 51 28.22 -9.33 -22.99
N PHE A 52 29.03 -10.17 -22.34
CA PHE A 52 28.91 -10.45 -20.89
C PHE A 52 29.49 -9.32 -20.03
N LYS A 53 30.44 -8.54 -20.55
CA LYS A 53 30.97 -7.36 -19.83
C LYS A 53 29.97 -6.21 -19.81
N GLU A 54 29.15 -6.08 -20.85
CA GLU A 54 28.12 -5.04 -20.90
C GLU A 54 26.95 -5.35 -19.96
N ALA A 55 26.47 -6.61 -19.91
CA ALA A 55 25.39 -7.01 -19.01
C ALA A 55 25.77 -6.94 -17.52
N ALA A 56 26.97 -7.40 -17.14
CA ALA A 56 27.44 -7.34 -15.76
C ALA A 56 27.78 -5.92 -15.27
N ASN A 57 27.95 -4.97 -16.19
CA ASN A 57 28.14 -3.54 -15.88
C ASN A 57 26.81 -2.77 -15.77
N LEU A 58 25.66 -3.35 -16.13
CA LEU A 58 24.35 -2.71 -15.98
C LEU A 58 23.94 -2.55 -14.50
N ILE A 59 24.56 -3.29 -13.57
CA ILE A 59 24.18 -3.30 -12.13
C ILE A 59 25.41 -3.32 -11.21
N LYS A 60 26.59 -2.86 -11.67
CA LYS A 60 27.68 -2.56 -10.72
C LYS A 60 27.54 -1.11 -10.26
N PRO A 61 27.38 -0.85 -8.96
CA PRO A 61 27.49 0.51 -8.46
C PRO A 61 28.92 0.98 -8.76
N GLU A 62 29.06 2.00 -9.60
CA GLU A 62 30.29 2.79 -9.60
C GLU A 62 30.51 3.31 -8.18
N SER A 63 31.76 3.22 -7.73
CA SER A 63 32.21 3.53 -6.38
C SER A 63 31.69 4.90 -5.92
N GLY A 64 30.57 4.89 -5.19
CA GLY A 64 29.91 6.11 -4.73
C GLY A 64 28.41 5.96 -4.45
N TYR A 65 27.71 5.01 -5.09
CA TYR A 65 26.29 4.75 -4.82
C TYR A 65 26.13 3.55 -3.88
N ASN A 66 25.63 3.77 -2.66
CA ASN A 66 25.38 2.71 -1.68
C ASN A 66 23.99 2.13 -1.96
N PHE A 67 23.90 1.19 -2.91
CA PHE A 67 22.67 0.49 -3.26
C PHE A 67 22.25 -0.41 -2.09
N ASP A 68 21.12 -0.07 -1.46
CA ASP A 68 20.49 -0.92 -0.45
C ASP A 68 19.35 -1.65 -1.13
N ILE A 69 19.59 -2.91 -1.49
CA ILE A 69 18.64 -3.74 -2.23
C ILE A 69 17.26 -3.80 -1.58
N LYS A 70 17.15 -3.69 -0.25
CA LYS A 70 15.84 -3.71 0.40
C LYS A 70 15.13 -2.37 0.23
N ARG A 71 15.84 -1.27 0.45
CA ARG A 71 15.30 0.11 0.33
C ARG A 71 14.95 0.45 -1.12
N ASP A 72 15.88 0.21 -2.03
CA ASP A 72 15.78 0.68 -3.41
C ASP A 72 14.73 -0.11 -4.21
N VAL A 73 14.49 -1.38 -3.84
CA VAL A 73 13.35 -2.17 -4.35
C VAL A 73 12.02 -1.55 -3.93
N PHE A 74 11.89 -1.06 -2.69
CA PHE A 74 10.65 -0.41 -2.25
C PHE A 74 10.37 0.86 -3.04
N TRP A 75 11.36 1.72 -3.22
CA TRP A 75 11.17 2.98 -3.94
C TRP A 75 10.85 2.76 -5.42
N LYS A 76 11.54 1.80 -6.07
CA LYS A 76 11.20 1.43 -7.46
C LYS A 76 9.78 0.88 -7.55
N LEU A 77 9.38 0.00 -6.63
CA LEU A 77 8.02 -0.52 -6.55
C LEU A 77 6.99 0.61 -6.36
N PHE A 78 7.29 1.61 -5.54
CA PHE A 78 6.39 2.74 -5.32
C PHE A 78 6.21 3.58 -6.58
N GLN A 79 7.30 3.88 -7.29
CA GLN A 79 7.23 4.58 -8.58
C GLN A 79 6.46 3.79 -9.63
N ASP A 80 6.61 2.46 -9.67
CA ASP A 80 5.86 1.62 -10.60
C ASP A 80 4.34 1.70 -10.34
N ILE A 81 3.96 1.69 -9.06
CA ILE A 81 2.56 1.71 -8.63
C ILE A 81 1.95 3.10 -8.82
N ASP A 82 2.68 4.18 -8.48
CA ASP A 82 2.24 5.56 -8.71
C ASP A 82 1.98 5.83 -10.19
N GLY A 83 2.85 5.31 -11.07
CA GLY A 83 2.69 5.48 -12.51
C GLY A 83 1.36 4.95 -13.04
N LEU A 84 0.84 3.87 -12.44
CA LEU A 84 -0.41 3.23 -12.83
C LEU A 84 -1.63 4.14 -12.66
N MET A 85 -1.56 5.09 -11.73
CA MET A 85 -2.65 6.02 -11.42
C MET A 85 -2.38 7.42 -11.95
N ILE A 86 -1.15 7.91 -11.83
CA ILE A 86 -0.79 9.28 -12.22
C ILE A 86 -0.80 9.45 -13.74
N CYS A 87 -0.37 8.43 -14.50
CA CYS A 87 -0.35 8.48 -15.96
C CYS A 87 -1.75 8.73 -16.56
N PRO A 88 -2.78 7.88 -16.28
CA PRO A 88 -4.11 8.10 -16.84
C PRO A 88 -4.80 9.37 -16.33
N ILE A 89 -4.58 9.77 -15.06
CA ILE A 89 -5.12 11.04 -14.52
C ILE A 89 -4.55 12.24 -15.28
N ALA A 90 -3.23 12.31 -15.41
CA ALA A 90 -2.55 13.43 -16.06
C ALA A 90 -2.90 13.50 -17.56
N GLU A 91 -2.90 12.37 -18.27
CA GLU A 91 -3.30 12.33 -19.68
C GLU A 91 -4.75 12.78 -19.86
N THR A 92 -5.69 12.32 -19.02
CA THR A 92 -7.10 12.70 -19.13
C THR A 92 -7.29 14.21 -18.98
N LEU A 93 -6.68 14.83 -17.97
CA LEU A 93 -6.74 16.28 -17.75
C LEU A 93 -6.07 17.05 -18.90
N ALA A 94 -4.91 16.59 -19.38
CA ALA A 94 -4.17 17.22 -20.47
C ALA A 94 -4.91 17.12 -21.81
N ALA A 95 -5.45 15.94 -22.14
CA ALA A 95 -6.22 15.69 -23.36
C ALA A 95 -7.53 16.48 -23.40
N LYS A 96 -8.17 16.70 -22.24
CA LYS A 96 -9.31 17.62 -22.12
C LYS A 96 -8.92 19.09 -22.25
N GLY A 97 -7.62 19.39 -22.21
CA GLY A 97 -7.07 20.72 -22.34
C GLY A 97 -7.22 21.57 -21.09
N VAL A 98 -7.19 20.96 -19.88
CA VAL A 98 -7.30 21.66 -18.59
C VAL A 98 -6.11 22.60 -18.34
N PHE A 99 -4.90 22.18 -18.72
CA PHE A 99 -3.68 22.93 -18.43
C PHE A 99 -3.36 23.96 -19.53
N THR A 100 -3.98 25.12 -19.44
CA THR A 100 -3.76 26.24 -20.36
C THR A 100 -3.14 27.44 -19.67
N GLU A 101 -2.43 28.28 -20.44
CA GLU A 101 -1.79 29.49 -19.91
C GLU A 101 -2.79 30.54 -19.43
N ASP A 102 -3.98 30.60 -20.03
CA ASP A 102 -5.02 31.53 -19.59
C ASP A 102 -5.57 31.19 -18.20
N LEU A 103 -5.63 29.90 -17.85
CA LEU A 103 -6.01 29.44 -16.51
C LEU A 103 -4.83 29.54 -15.54
N PHE A 104 -3.75 28.81 -15.82
CA PHE A 104 -2.66 28.59 -14.86
C PHE A 104 -1.53 29.63 -14.94
N GLY A 105 -1.59 30.57 -15.89
CA GLY A 105 -0.53 31.56 -16.12
C GLY A 105 0.68 30.96 -16.84
N GLU A 106 1.87 31.28 -16.36
CA GLU A 106 3.14 30.80 -16.91
C GLU A 106 4.06 30.33 -15.77
N PRO A 107 5.12 29.55 -16.03
CA PRO A 107 6.00 29.07 -14.97
C PRO A 107 6.61 30.15 -14.09
N SER A 108 6.93 31.33 -14.63
CA SER A 108 7.42 32.48 -13.84
C SER A 108 6.36 33.14 -12.97
N HIS A 109 5.08 32.99 -13.32
CA HIS A 109 3.93 33.64 -12.69
C HIS A 109 2.73 32.70 -12.68
N SER A 110 2.87 31.57 -11.97
CA SER A 110 1.81 30.58 -11.87
C SER A 110 0.63 31.16 -11.10
N ARG A 111 -0.58 30.83 -11.55
CA ARG A 111 -1.84 31.31 -10.96
C ARG A 111 -2.52 30.22 -10.17
N TRP A 112 -3.12 30.63 -9.06
CA TRP A 112 -4.13 29.85 -8.35
C TRP A 112 -5.42 29.87 -9.17
N VAL A 113 -6.02 28.70 -9.35
CA VAL A 113 -7.25 28.49 -10.10
C VAL A 113 -8.23 27.73 -9.24
N MET A 114 -9.44 28.25 -9.06
CA MET A 114 -10.48 27.54 -8.30
C MET A 114 -10.94 26.29 -9.07
N ILE A 115 -11.09 25.17 -8.37
CA ILE A 115 -11.52 23.90 -8.99
C ILE A 115 -12.93 23.99 -9.58
N LYS A 116 -13.79 24.86 -9.03
CA LYS A 116 -15.14 25.12 -9.56
C LYS A 116 -15.08 25.81 -10.93
N ASP A 117 -14.12 26.71 -11.15
CA ASP A 117 -13.97 27.42 -12.43
C ASP A 117 -13.51 26.44 -13.53
N ILE A 118 -12.64 25.49 -13.17
CA ILE A 118 -12.26 24.38 -14.04
C ILE A 118 -13.49 23.53 -14.38
N ALA A 119 -14.25 23.12 -13.36
CA ALA A 119 -15.45 22.33 -13.55
C ALA A 119 -16.48 23.03 -14.46
N GLU A 120 -16.68 24.35 -14.29
CA GLU A 120 -17.59 25.16 -15.10
C GLU A 120 -17.16 25.23 -16.57
N ARG A 121 -15.86 25.40 -16.82
CA ARG A 121 -15.29 25.49 -18.18
C ARG A 121 -15.47 24.23 -19.00
N TYR A 122 -15.40 23.04 -18.37
CA TYR A 122 -15.48 21.75 -19.05
C TYR A 122 -16.83 21.04 -18.87
N LYS A 123 -17.85 21.77 -18.44
CA LYS A 123 -19.21 21.24 -18.26
C LYS A 123 -19.79 20.69 -19.57
N LYS A 124 -20.31 19.46 -19.54
CA LYS A 124 -21.14 18.93 -20.62
C LYS A 124 -22.50 19.64 -20.63
N ILE A 125 -22.84 20.32 -21.73
CA ILE A 125 -24.17 20.95 -21.90
C ILE A 125 -25.16 19.87 -22.36
N GLU A 126 -25.73 19.11 -21.42
CA GLU A 126 -26.90 18.29 -21.71
C GLU A 126 -28.19 19.04 -21.38
N LYS A 127 -29.23 18.83 -22.19
CA LYS A 127 -30.55 19.44 -21.99
C LYS A 127 -31.21 18.79 -20.77
N GLU A 128 -31.46 19.59 -19.74
CA GLU A 128 -32.46 19.39 -18.66
C GLU A 128 -32.08 18.75 -17.31
N GLU A 129 -30.81 18.55 -16.94
CA GLU A 129 -30.47 18.24 -15.53
C GLU A 129 -29.67 19.35 -14.82
N LYS A 130 -29.98 19.57 -13.53
CA LYS A 130 -29.28 20.48 -12.63
C LYS A 130 -27.77 20.21 -12.71
N SER A 131 -27.01 21.29 -12.86
CA SER A 131 -25.55 21.40 -13.01
C SER A 131 -24.71 20.16 -12.66
N HIS A 132 -24.26 19.40 -13.67
CA HIS A 132 -23.23 18.34 -13.55
C HIS A 132 -21.93 18.85 -12.88
N THR A 133 -21.68 20.16 -12.92
CA THR A 133 -20.48 20.81 -12.40
C THR A 133 -20.29 20.63 -10.89
N GLU A 134 -21.36 20.70 -10.10
CA GLU A 134 -21.28 20.48 -8.64
C GLU A 134 -21.16 18.99 -8.31
N GLN A 135 -21.67 18.13 -9.20
CA GLN A 135 -21.65 16.67 -9.02
C GLN A 135 -20.26 16.09 -9.27
N ASN A 136 -19.41 16.64 -10.13
CA ASN A 136 -18.08 16.05 -10.38
C ASN A 136 -16.95 16.72 -9.58
N LEU A 137 -17.26 17.72 -8.76
CA LEU A 137 -16.25 18.54 -8.08
C LEU A 137 -15.36 17.71 -7.13
N GLY A 138 -15.92 16.66 -6.51
CA GLY A 138 -15.15 15.70 -5.72
C GLY A 138 -14.11 14.96 -6.54
N TYR A 139 -14.48 14.47 -7.73
CA TYR A 139 -13.55 13.78 -8.63
C TYR A 139 -12.44 14.73 -9.13
N ILE A 140 -12.79 15.98 -9.46
CA ILE A 140 -11.81 17.00 -9.84
C ILE A 140 -10.82 17.26 -8.69
N TYR A 141 -11.31 17.43 -7.45
CA TYR A 141 -10.46 17.54 -6.27
C TYR A 141 -9.56 16.30 -6.11
N GLY A 142 -10.11 15.10 -6.28
CA GLY A 142 -9.39 13.83 -6.22
C GLY A 142 -8.22 13.76 -7.21
N ALA A 143 -8.48 14.10 -8.48
CA ALA A 143 -7.45 14.15 -9.51
C ALA A 143 -6.36 15.18 -9.20
N PHE A 144 -6.72 16.40 -8.80
CA PHE A 144 -5.76 17.44 -8.46
C PHE A 144 -4.92 17.09 -7.23
N ARG A 145 -5.52 16.49 -6.20
CA ARG A 145 -4.78 16.00 -5.03
C ARG A 145 -3.84 14.85 -5.38
N SER A 146 -4.17 14.02 -6.37
CA SER A 146 -3.26 12.97 -6.87
C SER A 146 -1.99 13.60 -7.46
N LEU A 147 -2.13 14.67 -8.24
CA LEU A 147 -1.00 15.43 -8.79
C LEU A 147 -0.25 16.24 -7.73
N ALA A 148 -0.93 16.70 -6.69
CA ALA A 148 -0.30 17.41 -5.57
C ALA A 148 0.60 16.50 -4.74
N LEU A 149 0.19 15.26 -4.52
CA LEU A 149 1.00 14.23 -3.86
C LEU A 149 2.26 13.84 -4.67
N GLN A 150 2.28 14.17 -5.97
CA GLN A 150 3.47 14.07 -6.82
C GLN A 150 4.30 15.34 -6.88
N GLY A 151 3.94 16.39 -6.13
CA GLY A 151 4.64 17.67 -6.13
C GLY A 151 4.37 18.54 -7.37
N TRP A 152 3.49 18.12 -8.29
CA TRP A 152 3.20 18.85 -9.52
C TRP A 152 2.24 20.03 -9.28
N ILE A 153 1.44 19.95 -8.22
CA ILE A 153 0.40 20.92 -7.90
C ILE A 153 0.46 21.28 -6.42
N LYS A 154 0.21 22.55 -6.10
CA LYS A 154 -0.13 23.00 -4.75
C LYS A 154 -1.63 23.20 -4.66
N MET A 155 -2.19 22.89 -3.51
CA MET A 155 -3.62 23.08 -3.22
C MET A 155 -3.82 24.02 -2.04
N ASP A 156 -4.85 24.85 -2.09
CA ASP A 156 -5.30 25.66 -0.96
C ASP A 156 -6.81 25.49 -0.75
N SER A 157 -7.28 25.63 0.49
CA SER A 157 -8.64 25.29 0.94
C SER A 157 -9.03 23.81 0.77
N LYS A 158 -10.24 23.45 1.21
CA LYS A 158 -10.73 22.08 1.45
C LYS A 158 -12.21 21.89 1.09
N ASP A 159 -12.72 22.77 0.24
CA ASP A 159 -14.13 22.88 -0.10
C ASP A 159 -14.29 23.34 -1.55
N ARG A 160 -15.46 23.85 -1.91
CA ARG A 160 -15.75 24.31 -3.28
C ARG A 160 -14.84 25.46 -3.74
N ASP A 161 -14.23 26.17 -2.80
CA ASP A 161 -13.33 27.28 -3.06
C ASP A 161 -11.86 26.81 -3.05
N THR A 162 -11.62 25.49 -3.08
CA THR A 162 -10.28 24.95 -3.29
C THR A 162 -9.64 25.51 -4.54
N GLU A 163 -8.43 26.02 -4.38
CA GLU A 163 -7.58 26.54 -5.46
C GLU A 163 -6.41 25.60 -5.72
N VAL A 164 -5.99 25.53 -6.98
CA VAL A 164 -4.85 24.73 -7.42
C VAL A 164 -3.85 25.58 -8.21
N MET A 165 -2.56 25.30 -8.04
CA MET A 165 -1.49 26.00 -8.77
C MET A 165 -0.40 25.01 -9.21
N LEU A 166 0.06 25.12 -10.45
CA LEU A 166 1.19 24.33 -10.95
C LEU A 166 2.50 24.76 -10.27
N THR A 167 3.33 23.77 -9.92
CA THR A 167 4.71 23.99 -9.45
C THR A 167 5.67 24.07 -10.63
N GLN A 168 6.95 24.42 -10.40
CA GLN A 168 7.97 24.40 -11.46
C GLN A 168 8.09 23.01 -12.10
N GLU A 169 8.08 21.96 -11.26
CA GLU A 169 8.08 20.57 -11.72
C GLU A 169 6.78 20.22 -12.44
N GLY A 170 5.63 20.68 -11.93
CA GLY A 170 4.34 20.53 -12.59
C GLY A 170 4.32 21.11 -13.99
N TRP A 171 4.87 22.31 -14.19
CA TRP A 171 5.00 22.90 -15.53
C TRP A 171 5.84 22.04 -16.48
N ALA A 172 6.96 21.50 -16.01
CA ALA A 172 7.80 20.61 -16.81
C ALA A 172 7.08 19.29 -17.13
N ALA A 173 6.46 18.67 -16.13
CA ALA A 173 5.75 17.41 -16.29
C ALA A 173 4.54 17.53 -17.23
N ILE A 174 3.70 18.55 -17.02
CA ILE A 174 2.51 18.79 -17.84
C ILE A 174 2.87 19.19 -19.28
N ALA A 175 3.97 19.91 -19.51
CA ALA A 175 4.44 20.18 -20.87
C ALA A 175 4.73 18.87 -21.63
N ILE A 176 5.37 17.91 -20.97
CA ILE A 176 5.65 16.59 -21.54
C ILE A 176 4.35 15.80 -21.73
N VAL A 177 3.45 15.76 -20.74
CA VAL A 177 2.17 15.05 -20.87
C VAL A 177 1.36 15.61 -22.06
N LYS A 178 1.27 16.94 -22.20
CA LYS A 178 0.55 17.60 -23.31
C LYS A 178 1.11 17.29 -24.71
N SER A 179 2.34 16.79 -24.82
CA SER A 179 2.89 16.32 -26.09
C SER A 179 2.26 15.00 -26.57
N GLY A 180 1.40 14.37 -25.76
CA GLY A 180 0.81 13.07 -26.01
C GLY A 180 1.70 11.90 -25.59
N TYR A 181 2.77 12.18 -24.83
CA TYR A 181 3.75 11.18 -24.42
C TYR A 181 3.17 10.07 -23.52
N TYR A 182 2.09 10.37 -22.78
CA TYR A 182 1.39 9.41 -21.93
C TYR A 182 0.33 8.60 -22.68
N ARG A 183 -0.19 9.13 -23.80
CA ARG A 183 -1.39 8.64 -24.47
C ARG A 183 -1.39 7.15 -24.75
N GLU A 184 -0.34 6.66 -25.39
CA GLU A 184 -0.24 5.24 -25.77
C GLU A 184 -0.25 4.32 -24.53
N SER A 185 0.45 4.71 -23.46
CA SER A 185 0.45 3.92 -22.21
C SER A 185 -0.91 3.96 -21.51
N ALA A 186 -1.56 5.13 -21.49
CA ALA A 186 -2.90 5.28 -20.90
C ALA A 186 -3.96 4.48 -21.67
N GLU A 187 -3.92 4.51 -23.00
CA GLU A 187 -4.84 3.74 -23.86
C GLU A 187 -4.65 2.22 -23.69
N ALA A 188 -3.43 1.76 -23.42
CA ALA A 188 -3.13 0.35 -23.21
C ALA A 188 -3.79 -0.25 -21.95
N ILE A 189 -4.26 0.57 -21.00
CA ILE A 189 -4.97 0.11 -19.79
C ILE A 189 -6.11 -0.85 -20.13
N LYS A 190 -6.84 -0.59 -21.23
CA LYS A 190 -7.96 -1.40 -21.72
C LYS A 190 -7.59 -2.89 -21.93
N HIS A 191 -6.32 -3.16 -22.17
CA HIS A 191 -5.75 -4.49 -22.29
C HIS A 191 -4.96 -4.89 -21.04
N MET A 192 -4.16 -3.98 -20.47
CA MET A 192 -3.27 -4.29 -19.34
C MET A 192 -4.01 -4.76 -18.08
N LYS A 193 -5.24 -4.28 -17.84
CA LYS A 193 -6.10 -4.77 -16.75
C LYS A 193 -6.39 -6.28 -16.81
N ASP A 194 -6.34 -6.85 -18.02
CA ASP A 194 -6.61 -8.27 -18.31
C ASP A 194 -5.31 -9.10 -18.47
N CYS A 195 -4.13 -8.52 -18.23
CA CYS A 195 -2.82 -9.14 -18.51
C CYS A 195 -2.66 -10.53 -17.88
N TYR A 196 -3.07 -10.68 -16.61
CA TYR A 196 -3.08 -11.96 -15.90
C TYR A 196 -3.95 -13.02 -16.61
N SER A 197 -5.13 -12.63 -17.11
CA SER A 197 -6.03 -13.52 -17.83
C SER A 197 -5.48 -13.92 -19.19
N TYR A 198 -4.78 -13.02 -19.88
CA TYR A 198 -4.11 -13.34 -21.15
C TYR A 198 -2.96 -14.35 -20.98
N LEU A 199 -2.30 -14.34 -19.83
CA LEU A 199 -1.23 -15.29 -19.52
C LEU A 199 -1.76 -16.73 -19.31
N LYS A 200 -2.89 -16.92 -18.62
CA LYS A 200 -3.43 -18.23 -18.20
C LYS A 200 -4.75 -18.54 -18.97
N ARG A 201 -4.73 -19.39 -20.02
CA ARG A 201 -5.84 -19.61 -21.01
C ARG A 201 -7.25 -19.79 -20.38
N GLY A 202 -8.37 -19.14 -20.79
CA GLY A 202 -8.75 -18.20 -21.89
C GLY A 202 -10.21 -17.68 -21.74
N PRO A 203 -10.91 -17.04 -22.74
CA PRO A 203 -10.56 -16.61 -24.13
C PRO A 203 -10.18 -15.09 -24.22
N PRO A 204 -9.76 -14.47 -25.37
CA PRO A 204 -9.95 -14.86 -26.78
C PRO A 204 -8.71 -14.79 -27.71
N ASP A 205 -8.83 -15.45 -28.86
CA ASP A 205 -7.86 -15.53 -29.95
C ASP A 205 -7.42 -14.15 -30.47
N LYS A 206 -8.35 -13.25 -30.82
CA LYS A 206 -7.97 -11.97 -31.44
C LYS A 206 -7.61 -10.84 -30.44
N LYS A 207 -8.41 -10.61 -29.39
CA LYS A 207 -8.15 -9.51 -28.42
C LYS A 207 -6.82 -9.70 -27.69
N SER A 208 -6.45 -10.96 -27.40
CA SER A 208 -5.17 -11.28 -26.75
C SER A 208 -3.98 -11.06 -27.69
N GLU A 209 -4.13 -11.36 -28.99
CA GLU A 209 -3.11 -11.05 -30.00
C GLU A 209 -2.90 -9.55 -30.17
N GLU A 210 -3.99 -8.77 -30.25
CA GLU A 210 -3.95 -7.29 -30.30
C GLU A 210 -3.27 -6.73 -29.04
N ALA A 211 -3.71 -7.18 -27.85
CA ALA A 211 -3.12 -6.79 -26.56
C ALA A 211 -1.62 -7.14 -26.47
N LEU A 212 -1.21 -8.31 -26.94
CA LEU A 212 0.18 -8.74 -26.93
C LEU A 212 1.02 -7.89 -27.89
N SER A 213 0.48 -7.55 -29.06
CA SER A 213 1.15 -6.66 -30.01
C SER A 213 1.40 -5.29 -29.40
N GLU A 214 0.39 -4.71 -28.76
CA GLU A 214 0.50 -3.42 -28.06
C GLU A 214 1.48 -3.50 -26.88
N PHE A 215 1.43 -4.58 -26.08
CA PHE A 215 2.39 -4.82 -25.00
C PHE A 215 3.83 -4.89 -25.51
N LYS A 216 4.08 -5.61 -26.61
CA LYS A 216 5.41 -5.73 -27.22
C LYS A 216 5.93 -4.39 -27.76
N ILE A 217 5.06 -3.55 -28.33
CA ILE A 217 5.43 -2.19 -28.75
C ILE A 217 5.90 -1.37 -27.54
N LEU A 218 5.10 -1.35 -26.48
CA LEU A 218 5.44 -0.63 -25.25
C LEU A 218 6.68 -1.22 -24.54
N LEU A 219 6.92 -2.53 -24.64
CA LEU A 219 8.13 -3.18 -24.10
C LEU A 219 9.40 -2.66 -24.79
N GLU A 220 9.39 -2.46 -26.10
CA GLU A 220 10.51 -1.86 -26.81
C GLU A 220 10.77 -0.41 -26.37
N LYS A 221 9.72 0.33 -26.01
CA LYS A 221 9.85 1.66 -25.41
C LYS A 221 10.43 1.58 -24.00
N VAL A 222 9.96 0.66 -23.15
CA VAL A 222 10.48 0.43 -21.79
C VAL A 222 11.97 0.10 -21.78
N LYS A 223 12.48 -0.67 -22.75
CA LYS A 223 13.92 -0.93 -22.91
C LYS A 223 14.72 0.37 -23.01
N ARG A 224 14.23 1.32 -23.80
CA ARG A 224 14.84 2.65 -23.99
C ARG A 224 14.68 3.52 -22.75
N TYR A 225 13.48 3.54 -22.16
CA TYR A 225 13.18 4.33 -20.97
C TYR A 225 14.06 3.93 -19.79
N THR A 226 14.32 2.65 -19.63
CA THR A 226 15.20 2.13 -18.58
C THR A 226 16.63 2.66 -18.72
N SER A 227 17.17 2.62 -19.94
CA SER A 227 18.50 3.19 -20.23
C SER A 227 18.51 4.72 -20.04
N LEU A 228 17.46 5.40 -20.48
CA LEU A 228 17.31 6.85 -20.32
C LEU A 228 17.28 7.26 -18.84
N VAL A 229 16.42 6.65 -18.03
CA VAL A 229 16.32 6.95 -16.58
C VAL A 229 17.67 6.79 -15.90
N ARG A 230 18.42 5.73 -16.23
CA ARG A 230 19.77 5.52 -15.71
C ARG A 230 20.68 6.70 -16.07
N ARG A 231 20.75 7.09 -17.34
CA ARG A 231 21.58 8.22 -17.80
C ARG A 231 21.17 9.55 -17.19
N LEU A 232 19.87 9.77 -16.99
CA LEU A 232 19.35 10.96 -16.32
C LEU A 232 19.70 10.97 -14.83
N LYS A 233 19.86 9.82 -14.16
CA LYS A 233 20.26 9.76 -12.74
C LYS A 233 21.78 9.76 -12.50
N GLU A 234 22.60 9.54 -13.53
CA GLU A 234 24.07 9.44 -13.40
C GLU A 234 24.73 10.73 -12.89
N LYS A 235 24.30 11.88 -13.42
CA LYS A 235 24.81 13.21 -13.06
C LYS A 235 23.83 14.31 -13.41
N ASN A 236 24.01 15.47 -12.79
CA ASN A 236 23.28 16.68 -13.15
C ASN A 236 23.61 17.09 -14.59
N ILE A 237 22.57 17.43 -15.36
CA ILE A 237 22.70 17.91 -16.73
C ILE A 237 22.86 19.42 -16.72
N GLU A 238 23.90 19.90 -17.40
CA GLU A 238 24.31 21.30 -17.36
C GLU A 238 23.37 22.25 -18.11
N ASN A 239 22.77 21.79 -19.21
CA ASN A 239 21.93 22.62 -20.07
C ASN A 239 21.01 21.79 -20.98
N ARG A 240 20.02 22.45 -21.58
CA ARG A 240 19.04 21.83 -22.48
C ARG A 240 19.65 21.16 -23.71
N GLY A 241 20.71 21.72 -24.28
CA GLY A 241 21.37 21.11 -25.45
C GLY A 241 21.98 19.74 -25.14
N SER A 242 22.58 19.60 -23.96
CA SER A 242 23.07 18.31 -23.46
C SER A 242 21.91 17.34 -23.19
N LEU A 243 20.81 17.81 -22.60
CA LEU A 243 19.61 17.00 -22.36
C LEU A 243 19.02 16.47 -23.68
N VAL A 244 18.78 17.34 -24.66
CA VAL A 244 18.25 16.98 -25.98
C VAL A 244 19.16 15.96 -26.68
N ARG A 245 20.48 16.07 -26.53
CA ARG A 245 21.42 15.08 -27.07
C ARG A 245 21.23 13.69 -26.43
N ILE A 246 21.02 13.62 -25.12
CA ILE A 246 20.74 12.36 -24.43
C ILE A 246 19.42 11.78 -24.95
N LEU A 247 18.37 12.60 -25.05
CA LEU A 247 17.05 12.16 -25.54
C LEU A 247 17.13 11.59 -26.96
N LYS A 248 17.82 12.27 -27.89
CA LYS A 248 18.04 11.77 -29.27
C LYS A 248 18.85 10.48 -29.36
N GLN A 249 19.65 10.17 -28.33
CA GLN A 249 20.46 8.95 -28.31
C GLN A 249 19.68 7.75 -27.75
N GLU A 250 18.77 7.98 -26.80
CA GLU A 250 18.05 6.91 -26.12
C GLU A 250 16.67 6.63 -26.74
N LEU A 251 15.94 7.68 -27.12
CA LEU A 251 14.58 7.59 -27.64
C LEU A 251 14.56 7.27 -29.13
N ASP A 252 13.47 6.65 -29.59
CA ASP A 252 13.19 6.56 -31.02
C ASP A 252 12.70 7.90 -31.58
N THR A 253 12.54 7.97 -32.91
CA THR A 253 12.15 9.21 -33.59
C THR A 253 10.77 9.69 -33.18
N ASP A 254 9.80 8.79 -32.97
CA ASP A 254 8.43 9.17 -32.62
C ASP A 254 8.35 9.77 -31.21
N ASP A 255 9.01 9.13 -30.24
CA ASP A 255 9.09 9.64 -28.87
C ASP A 255 9.90 10.95 -28.80
N ALA A 256 11.02 11.03 -29.55
CA ALA A 256 11.84 12.22 -29.63
C ALA A 256 11.09 13.43 -30.24
N ASP A 257 10.32 13.21 -31.31
CA ASP A 257 9.55 14.25 -31.99
C ASP A 257 8.39 14.78 -31.13
N LYS A 258 7.88 13.99 -30.19
CA LYS A 258 6.90 14.45 -29.17
C LYS A 258 7.59 15.24 -28.05
N ILE A 259 8.63 14.67 -27.44
CA ILE A 259 9.15 15.19 -26.16
C ILE A 259 10.13 16.36 -26.32
N ILE A 260 10.95 16.38 -27.37
CA ILE A 260 11.99 17.41 -27.55
C ILE A 260 11.36 18.79 -27.75
N PRO A 261 10.38 18.96 -28.66
CA PRO A 261 9.71 20.26 -28.80
C PRO A 261 9.03 20.71 -27.51
N ALA A 262 8.42 19.78 -26.76
CA ALA A 262 7.81 20.09 -25.48
C ALA A 262 8.83 20.66 -24.49
N ILE A 263 10.01 20.04 -24.37
CA ILE A 263 11.09 20.52 -23.49
C ILE A 263 11.67 21.84 -23.96
N GLU A 264 11.92 22.00 -25.26
CA GLU A 264 12.48 23.22 -25.83
C GLU A 264 11.56 24.42 -25.60
N ASN A 265 10.25 24.20 -25.63
CA ASN A 265 9.22 25.21 -25.38
C ASN A 265 8.98 25.53 -23.90
N ILE A 266 9.51 24.76 -22.95
CA ILE A 266 9.42 25.13 -21.53
C ILE A 266 10.14 26.47 -21.32
N PRO A 267 9.57 27.48 -20.66
CA PRO A 267 10.26 28.74 -20.36
C PRO A 267 11.59 28.57 -19.60
N TYR A 268 12.56 29.46 -19.85
CA TYR A 268 13.88 29.42 -19.18
C TYR A 268 13.83 29.69 -17.66
N SER A 269 12.69 30.16 -17.15
CA SER A 269 12.44 30.26 -15.71
C SER A 269 12.34 28.91 -15.02
N VAL A 270 12.09 27.82 -15.76
CA VAL A 270 12.19 26.46 -15.23
C VAL A 270 13.62 25.96 -15.36
N GLU A 271 14.25 25.71 -14.22
CA GLU A 271 15.63 25.26 -14.13
C GLU A 271 15.85 23.86 -14.76
N ILE A 272 17.04 23.64 -15.32
CA ILE A 272 17.35 22.40 -16.06
C ILE A 272 17.22 21.13 -15.19
N HIS A 273 17.59 21.20 -13.92
CA HIS A 273 17.49 20.07 -12.99
C HIS A 273 16.04 19.70 -12.67
N VAL A 274 15.11 20.67 -12.72
CA VAL A 274 13.66 20.45 -12.58
C VAL A 274 13.13 19.67 -13.80
N ILE A 275 13.50 20.09 -15.01
CA ILE A 275 13.13 19.37 -16.24
C ILE A 275 13.72 17.95 -16.23
N GLN A 276 14.98 17.81 -15.80
CA GLN A 276 15.65 16.52 -15.67
C GLN A 276 14.91 15.60 -14.68
N ARG A 277 14.46 16.12 -13.53
CA ARG A 277 13.67 15.36 -12.55
C ARG A 277 12.32 14.94 -13.10
N ALA A 278 11.57 15.85 -13.71
CA ALA A 278 10.28 15.54 -14.30
C ALA A 278 10.40 14.40 -15.34
N LEU A 279 11.47 14.39 -16.14
CA LEU A 279 11.75 13.30 -17.08
C LEU A 279 12.05 11.97 -16.37
N VAL A 280 12.79 11.98 -15.27
CA VAL A 280 13.06 10.78 -14.47
C VAL A 280 11.75 10.18 -13.95
N HIS A 281 10.87 11.00 -13.37
CA HIS A 281 9.56 10.54 -12.85
C HIS A 281 8.65 10.04 -13.96
N ILE A 282 8.50 10.81 -15.05
CA ILE A 282 7.67 10.43 -16.20
C ILE A 282 8.07 9.06 -16.75
N HIS A 283 9.36 8.84 -16.99
CA HIS A 283 9.80 7.56 -17.54
C HIS A 283 9.72 6.43 -16.50
N ALA A 284 9.91 6.71 -15.21
CA ALA A 284 9.66 5.71 -14.15
C ALA A 284 8.18 5.29 -14.12
N TYR A 285 7.25 6.24 -14.28
CA TYR A 285 5.81 5.98 -14.31
C TYR A 285 5.39 5.18 -15.55
N LEU A 286 5.93 5.52 -16.72
CA LEU A 286 5.68 4.76 -17.95
C LEU A 286 6.20 3.32 -17.88
N ILE A 287 7.34 3.08 -17.20
CA ILE A 287 7.81 1.72 -16.90
C ILE A 287 6.81 1.02 -15.96
N GLY A 288 6.33 1.72 -14.94
CA GLY A 288 5.33 1.24 -13.98
C GLY A 288 4.03 0.73 -14.60
N MET A 289 3.57 1.40 -15.66
CA MET A 289 2.36 1.03 -16.42
C MET A 289 2.41 -0.39 -16.99
N GLN A 290 3.60 -0.90 -17.33
CA GLN A 290 3.77 -2.30 -17.75
C GLN A 290 4.18 -3.21 -16.60
N MET A 291 5.06 -2.72 -15.71
CA MET A 291 5.60 -3.51 -14.61
C MET A 291 4.52 -3.98 -13.64
N SER A 292 3.57 -3.11 -13.28
CA SER A 292 2.54 -3.45 -12.29
C SER A 292 1.65 -4.62 -12.75
N PRO A 293 1.00 -4.57 -13.93
CA PRO A 293 0.25 -5.72 -14.44
C PRO A 293 1.09 -6.98 -14.66
N ALA A 294 2.36 -6.84 -15.06
CA ALA A 294 3.25 -7.98 -15.29
C ALA A 294 3.61 -8.72 -14.00
N MET A 295 3.94 -7.97 -12.94
CA MET A 295 4.20 -8.52 -11.60
C MET A 295 2.98 -9.24 -11.05
N VAL A 296 1.78 -8.68 -11.26
CA VAL A 296 0.53 -9.34 -10.89
C VAL A 296 0.33 -10.62 -11.72
N ALA A 297 0.45 -10.57 -13.05
CA ALA A 297 0.22 -11.72 -13.92
C ALA A 297 1.07 -12.95 -13.55
N LEU A 298 2.35 -12.72 -13.23
CA LEU A 298 3.27 -13.77 -12.83
C LEU A 298 3.12 -14.20 -11.36
N GLY A 299 2.64 -13.30 -10.49
CA GLY A 299 2.58 -13.49 -9.05
C GLY A 299 1.24 -13.97 -8.49
N ILE A 300 0.12 -13.73 -9.17
CA ILE A 300 -1.20 -14.14 -8.66
C ILE A 300 -1.50 -15.61 -9.03
N PRO A 301 -2.07 -16.42 -8.10
CA PRO A 301 -2.56 -17.78 -8.41
C PRO A 301 -3.69 -17.77 -9.45
N LEU A 302 -3.97 -18.92 -10.08
CA LEU A 302 -5.14 -19.05 -10.95
C LEU A 302 -6.39 -19.31 -10.10
N PHE A 303 -7.36 -18.41 -10.23
CA PHE A 303 -8.66 -18.56 -9.58
C PHE A 303 -9.75 -18.90 -10.60
N LYS A 304 -10.69 -19.75 -10.21
CA LYS A 304 -11.93 -19.99 -10.96
C LYS A 304 -13.14 -19.84 -10.07
N GLU A 305 -14.15 -19.17 -10.60
CA GLU A 305 -15.45 -19.12 -9.96
C GLU A 305 -16.19 -20.44 -10.19
N LYS A 306 -16.76 -20.98 -9.11
CA LYS A 306 -17.63 -22.15 -9.13
C LYS A 306 -18.69 -21.98 -8.05
N ASP A 307 -19.97 -22.04 -8.42
CA ASP A 307 -21.09 -21.99 -7.47
C ASP A 307 -21.03 -20.78 -6.49
N HIS A 308 -20.68 -19.59 -6.98
CA HIS A 308 -20.46 -18.36 -6.18
C HIS A 308 -19.31 -18.43 -5.16
N THR A 309 -18.42 -19.41 -5.31
CA THR A 309 -17.15 -19.51 -4.58
C THR A 309 -15.97 -19.34 -5.54
N ILE A 310 -14.83 -18.89 -5.04
CA ILE A 310 -13.62 -18.69 -5.84
C ILE A 310 -12.52 -19.61 -5.31
N ASP A 311 -12.22 -20.64 -6.09
CA ASP A 311 -11.21 -21.64 -5.75
C ASP A 311 -9.89 -21.32 -6.45
N GLU A 312 -8.77 -21.46 -5.73
CA GLU A 312 -7.45 -21.55 -6.35
C GLU A 312 -7.35 -22.88 -7.09
N VAL A 313 -7.19 -22.84 -8.41
CA VAL A 313 -7.14 -24.02 -9.28
C VAL A 313 -5.75 -24.28 -9.88
N ASP A 314 -4.85 -23.30 -9.84
CA ASP A 314 -3.45 -23.46 -10.23
C ASP A 314 -2.56 -22.45 -9.51
N ALA A 315 -1.27 -22.76 -9.41
CA ALA A 315 -0.30 -21.92 -8.73
C ALA A 315 0.06 -20.65 -9.53
N GLU A 316 0.67 -19.69 -8.83
CA GLU A 316 1.41 -18.57 -9.42
C GLU A 316 2.66 -19.04 -10.18
N VAL A 317 3.09 -18.27 -11.20
CA VAL A 317 4.28 -18.59 -12.01
C VAL A 317 5.56 -18.43 -11.19
N PHE A 318 5.65 -17.38 -10.36
CA PHE A 318 6.84 -17.15 -9.53
C PHE A 318 7.17 -18.31 -8.57
N LYS A 319 6.19 -19.13 -8.18
CA LYS A 319 6.41 -20.31 -7.34
C LYS A 319 7.24 -21.38 -8.03
N LEU A 320 7.32 -21.39 -9.36
CA LEU A 320 8.13 -22.32 -10.13
C LEU A 320 9.63 -22.16 -9.85
N PHE A 321 10.09 -20.95 -9.47
CA PHE A 321 11.48 -20.71 -9.08
C PHE A 321 11.93 -21.50 -7.84
N LYS A 322 11.00 -22.04 -7.04
CA LYS A 322 11.34 -22.93 -5.91
C LYS A 322 11.98 -24.24 -6.37
N SER A 323 11.73 -24.65 -7.61
CA SER A 323 12.27 -25.87 -8.21
C SER A 323 13.57 -25.63 -9.00
N GLY A 324 14.05 -24.38 -9.09
CA GLY A 324 15.21 -23.99 -9.88
C GLY A 324 14.87 -22.95 -10.96
N ASP A 325 15.77 -22.78 -11.92
CA ASP A 325 15.57 -21.90 -13.09
C ASP A 325 14.34 -22.36 -13.91
N ILE A 326 13.59 -21.41 -14.48
CA ILE A 326 12.39 -21.70 -15.26
C ILE A 326 12.76 -21.89 -16.73
N GLU A 327 12.44 -23.05 -17.27
CA GLU A 327 12.69 -23.38 -18.68
C GLU A 327 11.44 -23.08 -19.51
N LEU A 328 11.41 -21.93 -20.21
CA LEU A 328 10.20 -21.45 -20.90
C LEU A 328 9.64 -22.47 -21.90
N ASN A 329 10.53 -23.16 -22.62
CA ASN A 329 10.17 -24.16 -23.62
C ASN A 329 9.62 -25.48 -23.01
N LYS A 330 9.70 -25.65 -21.69
CA LYS A 330 9.20 -26.85 -20.97
C LYS A 330 7.89 -26.60 -20.23
N LEU A 331 7.38 -25.36 -20.25
CA LEU A 331 6.12 -25.04 -19.58
C LEU A 331 4.94 -25.52 -20.40
N ASP A 332 3.89 -25.97 -19.69
CA ASP A 332 2.70 -26.52 -20.32
C ASP A 332 1.95 -25.43 -21.10
N GLU A 333 1.99 -25.51 -22.43
CA GLU A 333 1.27 -24.60 -23.34
C GLU A 333 -0.27 -24.68 -23.15
N LYS A 334 -0.79 -25.72 -22.50
CA LYS A 334 -2.21 -25.78 -22.12
C LYS A 334 -2.52 -24.86 -20.94
N LYS A 335 -1.53 -24.57 -20.10
CA LYS A 335 -1.67 -23.70 -18.92
C LYS A 335 -1.32 -22.25 -19.22
N TYR A 336 -0.23 -22.03 -19.93
CA TYR A 336 0.31 -20.69 -20.18
C TYR A 336 0.33 -20.35 -21.66
N ASN A 337 0.06 -19.09 -21.99
CA ASN A 337 0.37 -18.54 -23.30
C ASN A 337 1.88 -18.25 -23.38
N SER A 338 2.59 -19.00 -24.23
CA SER A 338 4.06 -18.94 -24.35
C SER A 338 4.57 -17.57 -24.79
N GLU A 339 3.85 -16.90 -25.69
CA GLU A 339 4.24 -15.58 -26.19
C GLU A 339 4.07 -14.48 -25.14
N TRP A 340 2.97 -14.52 -24.38
CA TRP A 340 2.80 -13.63 -23.22
C TRP A 340 3.86 -13.89 -22.16
N LEU A 341 4.09 -15.17 -21.82
CA LEU A 341 5.07 -15.52 -20.80
C LEU A 341 6.48 -15.03 -21.19
N LYS A 342 6.86 -15.20 -22.45
CA LYS A 342 8.12 -14.69 -22.98
C LYS A 342 8.19 -13.17 -22.88
N ALA A 343 7.16 -12.45 -23.33
CA ALA A 343 7.13 -10.99 -23.29
C ALA A 343 7.20 -10.45 -21.85
N LEU A 344 6.51 -11.09 -20.90
CA LEU A 344 6.56 -10.73 -19.48
C LEU A 344 7.96 -10.95 -18.88
N PHE A 345 8.60 -12.09 -19.15
CA PHE A 345 9.97 -12.30 -18.66
C PHE A 345 10.99 -11.41 -19.36
N GLU A 346 10.83 -11.10 -20.65
CA GLU A 346 11.64 -10.09 -21.34
C GLU A 346 11.51 -8.74 -20.64
N LEU A 347 10.30 -8.29 -20.26
CA LEU A 347 10.11 -7.08 -19.46
C LEU A 347 10.89 -7.15 -18.14
N LEU A 348 10.78 -8.24 -17.39
CA LEU A 348 11.52 -8.42 -16.13
C LEU A 348 13.04 -8.42 -16.35
N GLU A 349 13.54 -8.94 -17.48
CA GLU A 349 14.95 -8.90 -17.84
C GLU A 349 15.42 -7.46 -18.09
N THR A 350 14.60 -6.63 -18.75
CA THR A 350 14.93 -5.20 -18.94
C THR A 350 15.15 -4.46 -17.63
N GLN A 351 14.43 -4.85 -16.57
CA GLN A 351 14.55 -4.26 -15.24
C GLN A 351 15.60 -4.96 -14.37
N GLY A 352 16.33 -5.94 -14.90
CA GLY A 352 17.35 -6.69 -14.15
C GLY A 352 16.78 -7.59 -13.05
N ILE A 353 15.49 -7.93 -13.11
CA ILE A 353 14.81 -8.84 -12.17
C ILE A 353 15.14 -10.29 -12.50
N VAL A 354 15.29 -10.61 -13.78
CA VAL A 354 15.70 -11.93 -14.26
C VAL A 354 16.83 -11.83 -15.27
N GLU A 355 17.52 -12.95 -15.48
CA GLU A 355 18.43 -13.19 -16.62
C GLU A 355 17.82 -14.30 -17.48
N ILE A 356 17.86 -14.14 -18.81
CA ILE A 356 17.39 -15.15 -19.77
C ILE A 356 18.57 -15.65 -20.61
N ASP A 357 18.86 -16.95 -20.53
CA ASP A 357 19.90 -17.61 -21.34
C ASP A 357 19.36 -18.90 -21.95
N GLY A 358 19.40 -19.02 -23.28
CA GLY A 358 18.93 -20.22 -23.99
C GLY A 358 17.46 -20.60 -23.74
N GLY A 359 16.63 -19.68 -23.24
CA GLY A 359 15.24 -19.94 -22.83
C GLY A 359 15.07 -20.35 -21.36
N ALA A 360 16.16 -20.47 -20.60
CA ALA A 360 16.14 -20.61 -19.16
C ALA A 360 16.12 -19.22 -18.50
N VAL A 361 15.19 -19.02 -17.57
CA VAL A 361 15.01 -17.78 -16.80
C VAL A 361 15.53 -18.00 -15.38
N ARG A 362 16.39 -17.11 -14.91
CA ARG A 362 16.97 -17.12 -13.57
C ARG A 362 16.65 -15.83 -12.83
N LEU A 363 16.29 -15.92 -11.56
CA LEU A 363 16.17 -14.74 -10.69
C LEU A 363 17.54 -14.15 -10.37
N THR A 364 17.68 -12.84 -10.56
CA THR A 364 18.81 -12.10 -9.98
C THR A 364 18.61 -11.92 -8.46
N GLU A 365 19.62 -11.40 -7.75
CA GLU A 365 19.44 -11.01 -6.35
C GLU A 365 18.35 -9.95 -6.18
N LEU A 366 18.25 -9.03 -7.16
CA LEU A 366 17.19 -8.03 -7.22
C LEU A 366 15.83 -8.72 -7.38
N GLY A 367 15.73 -9.67 -8.31
CA GLY A 367 14.49 -10.42 -8.56
C GLY A 367 13.99 -11.19 -7.35
N LYS A 368 14.89 -11.80 -6.58
CA LYS A 368 14.52 -12.50 -5.33
C LYS A 368 13.83 -11.58 -4.32
N GLU A 369 14.15 -10.29 -4.30
CA GLU A 369 13.49 -9.31 -3.43
C GLU A 369 12.18 -8.77 -4.03
N PHE A 370 12.11 -8.56 -5.34
CA PHE A 370 10.89 -8.11 -6.02
C PHE A 370 9.75 -9.14 -5.95
N ILE A 371 10.02 -10.42 -6.25
CA ILE A 371 8.94 -11.42 -6.31
C ILE A 371 8.27 -11.67 -4.95
N LYS A 372 8.99 -11.44 -3.84
CA LYS A 372 8.43 -11.52 -2.47
C LYS A 372 7.36 -10.45 -2.21
N ARG A 373 7.34 -9.40 -3.02
CA ARG A 373 6.47 -8.21 -2.90
C ARG A 373 5.50 -8.11 -4.07
N ALA A 374 5.36 -9.16 -4.90
CA ALA A 374 4.47 -9.12 -6.06
C ALA A 374 3.02 -8.74 -5.71
N SER A 375 2.53 -9.19 -4.54
CA SER A 375 1.18 -8.84 -4.06
C SER A 375 0.99 -7.34 -3.81
N SER A 376 2.05 -6.58 -3.51
CA SER A 376 1.94 -5.13 -3.31
C SER A 376 1.46 -4.39 -4.56
N TYR A 377 1.63 -4.97 -5.76
CA TYR A 377 1.09 -4.44 -7.02
C TYR A 377 -0.40 -4.75 -7.22
N GLY A 378 -0.97 -5.68 -6.45
CA GLY A 378 -2.29 -6.26 -6.68
C GLY A 378 -3.43 -5.26 -6.52
N VAL A 379 -3.46 -4.52 -5.41
CA VAL A 379 -4.54 -3.56 -5.12
C VAL A 379 -4.63 -2.50 -6.21
N THR A 380 -3.55 -1.77 -6.49
CA THR A 380 -3.59 -0.69 -7.49
C THR A 380 -3.91 -1.22 -8.90
N THR A 381 -3.42 -2.40 -9.28
CA THR A 381 -3.76 -3.03 -10.56
C THR A 381 -5.23 -3.43 -10.65
N ALA A 382 -5.84 -3.85 -9.54
CA ALA A 382 -7.25 -4.24 -9.51
C ALA A 382 -8.21 -3.07 -9.84
N TYR A 383 -7.75 -1.82 -9.68
CA TYR A 383 -8.53 -0.60 -9.90
C TYR A 383 -8.35 0.00 -11.30
N LEU A 384 -7.53 -0.60 -12.17
CA LEU A 384 -7.39 -0.15 -13.55
C LEU A 384 -8.71 0.03 -14.34
N PRO A 385 -9.80 -0.73 -14.10
CA PRO A 385 -11.07 -0.44 -14.76
C PRO A 385 -11.67 0.94 -14.43
N TYR A 386 -11.36 1.53 -13.26
CA TYR A 386 -11.75 2.92 -12.96
C TYR A 386 -11.04 3.92 -13.89
N CYS A 387 -9.81 3.62 -14.30
CA CYS A 387 -9.04 4.51 -15.18
C CYS A 387 -9.71 4.69 -16.56
N GLU A 388 -10.44 3.68 -17.04
CA GLU A 388 -11.20 3.77 -18.30
C GLU A 388 -12.41 4.71 -18.19
N ALA A 389 -12.89 4.97 -16.98
CA ALA A 389 -14.04 5.83 -16.72
C ALA A 389 -13.65 7.26 -16.30
N LEU A 390 -12.34 7.60 -16.26
CA LEU A 390 -11.85 8.86 -15.72
C LEU A 390 -12.42 10.10 -16.40
N GLU A 391 -12.52 10.11 -17.74
CA GLU A 391 -13.09 11.27 -18.44
C GLU A 391 -14.55 11.49 -18.04
N GLU A 392 -15.33 10.41 -17.90
CA GLU A 392 -16.73 10.49 -17.48
C GLU A 392 -16.84 10.92 -16.01
N MET A 393 -15.98 10.42 -15.11
CA MET A 393 -15.91 10.86 -13.71
C MET A 393 -15.60 12.34 -13.58
N LEU A 394 -14.62 12.84 -14.34
CA LEU A 394 -14.14 14.21 -14.20
C LEU A 394 -15.05 15.23 -14.91
N PHE A 395 -15.58 14.88 -16.09
CA PHE A 395 -16.24 15.85 -16.99
C PHE A 395 -17.61 15.39 -17.53
N GLY A 396 -18.03 14.16 -17.23
CA GLY A 396 -19.26 13.56 -17.71
C GLY A 396 -20.45 13.71 -16.77
N GLY A 397 -21.40 12.78 -16.87
CA GLY A 397 -22.47 12.57 -15.90
C GLY A 397 -22.06 11.58 -14.81
N ALA A 398 -22.81 11.58 -13.72
CA ALA A 398 -22.52 10.70 -12.61
C ALA A 398 -22.56 9.23 -13.02
N LEU A 399 -21.43 8.55 -12.89
CA LEU A 399 -21.39 7.10 -13.03
C LEU A 399 -22.27 6.49 -11.95
N GLY A 400 -23.27 5.70 -12.36
CA GLY A 400 -23.94 4.75 -11.49
C GLY A 400 -22.96 3.64 -11.15
N ILE A 401 -22.00 3.92 -10.26
CA ILE A 401 -21.02 2.95 -9.81
C ILE A 401 -21.77 1.96 -8.91
N SER A 402 -22.19 0.82 -9.47
CA SER A 402 -22.48 -0.34 -8.62
C SER A 402 -21.16 -0.76 -7.98
N GLU A 403 -21.16 -0.94 -6.66
CA GLU A 403 -19.98 -0.92 -5.77
C GLU A 403 -18.79 -1.82 -6.19
N ASP A 404 -18.99 -2.85 -7.03
CA ASP A 404 -17.93 -3.77 -7.47
C ASP A 404 -17.72 -3.87 -9.00
N SER A 405 -18.44 -3.12 -9.84
CA SER A 405 -18.36 -3.31 -11.31
C SER A 405 -17.05 -2.82 -11.95
N HIS A 406 -16.22 -2.07 -11.21
CA HIS A 406 -15.00 -1.44 -11.71
C HIS A 406 -13.74 -1.85 -10.95
N VAL A 407 -13.81 -2.91 -10.13
CA VAL A 407 -12.64 -3.48 -9.42
C VAL A 407 -12.53 -4.98 -9.69
N ASN A 408 -11.32 -5.47 -9.93
CA ASN A 408 -11.06 -6.91 -9.96
C ASN A 408 -10.95 -7.46 -8.53
N ARG A 409 -12.09 -7.87 -7.95
CA ARG A 409 -12.16 -8.27 -6.53
C ARG A 409 -11.23 -9.40 -6.13
N VAL A 410 -10.95 -10.35 -7.04
CA VAL A 410 -10.01 -11.44 -6.78
C VAL A 410 -8.58 -10.90 -6.61
N MET A 411 -8.18 -10.02 -7.52
CA MET A 411 -6.87 -9.39 -7.50
C MET A 411 -6.71 -8.44 -6.31
N ASP A 412 -7.77 -7.70 -5.98
CA ASP A 412 -7.84 -6.82 -4.82
C ASP A 412 -7.64 -7.60 -3.52
N ILE A 413 -8.40 -8.68 -3.29
CA ILE A 413 -8.26 -9.55 -2.11
C ILE A 413 -6.86 -10.17 -2.03
N TRP A 414 -6.31 -10.67 -3.15
CA TRP A 414 -4.96 -11.23 -3.17
C TRP A 414 -3.89 -10.18 -2.86
N GLY A 415 -4.02 -8.99 -3.45
CA GLY A 415 -3.08 -7.89 -3.27
C GLY A 415 -3.05 -7.39 -1.83
N SER A 416 -4.23 -7.10 -1.27
CA SER A 416 -4.39 -6.62 0.09
C SER A 416 -3.92 -7.65 1.11
N SER A 417 -4.39 -8.90 1.01
CA SER A 417 -3.98 -9.99 1.93
C SER A 417 -2.48 -10.25 1.93
N GLY A 418 -1.83 -10.14 0.77
CA GLY A 418 -0.38 -10.24 0.67
C GLY A 418 0.36 -9.05 1.29
N ALA A 419 -0.12 -7.82 1.04
CA ALA A 419 0.47 -6.60 1.58
C ALA A 419 0.33 -6.49 3.11
N HIS A 420 -0.80 -6.92 3.67
CA HIS A 420 -1.10 -6.77 5.10
C HIS A 420 -0.15 -7.57 6.01
N LYS A 421 0.52 -8.60 5.48
CA LYS A 421 1.56 -9.37 6.20
C LYS A 421 2.72 -8.50 6.70
N ALA A 422 2.94 -7.34 6.08
CA ALA A 422 3.95 -6.37 6.52
C ALA A 422 3.69 -5.83 7.96
N TYR A 423 2.45 -5.90 8.43
CA TYR A 423 2.00 -5.33 9.72
C TYR A 423 1.85 -6.36 10.84
N LEU A 424 2.10 -7.64 10.56
CA LEU A 424 2.02 -8.71 11.56
C LEU A 424 3.00 -8.50 12.74
N GLY A 425 4.17 -7.92 12.47
CA GLY A 425 5.30 -7.90 13.39
C GLY A 425 6.14 -9.18 13.30
N GLU A 426 7.19 -9.28 14.11
CA GLU A 426 8.12 -10.42 14.12
C GLU A 426 8.33 -10.92 15.53
N TYR A 427 8.53 -12.24 15.69
CA TYR A 427 8.73 -12.88 16.99
C TYR A 427 9.78 -14.00 16.91
N SER A 428 10.37 -14.31 18.06
CA SER A 428 11.27 -15.46 18.22
C SER A 428 10.50 -16.77 18.07
N LYS A 429 10.88 -17.61 17.11
CA LYS A 429 10.23 -18.93 16.91
C LYS A 429 10.48 -19.91 18.06
N GLU A 430 11.47 -19.65 18.91
CA GLU A 430 11.79 -20.47 20.07
C GLU A 430 10.94 -20.08 21.29
N THR A 431 10.84 -18.77 21.57
CA THR A 431 10.23 -18.27 22.81
C THR A 431 8.84 -17.66 22.61
N GLY A 432 8.50 -17.26 21.38
CA GLY A 432 7.32 -16.46 21.10
C GLY A 432 7.46 -15.01 21.55
N GLU A 433 8.65 -14.54 21.93
CA GLU A 433 8.84 -13.14 22.30
C GLU A 433 8.82 -12.23 21.07
N ILE A 434 8.16 -11.07 21.20
CA ILE A 434 8.11 -10.06 20.14
C ILE A 434 9.48 -9.43 19.93
N THR A 435 9.93 -9.44 18.68
CA THR A 435 11.20 -8.87 18.23
C THR A 435 11.01 -7.62 17.37
N LYS A 436 9.83 -7.47 16.76
CA LYS A 436 9.39 -6.28 16.04
C LYS A 436 7.90 -6.11 16.25
N ASP A 437 7.49 -4.90 16.62
CA ASP A 437 6.10 -4.60 16.89
C ASP A 437 5.20 -4.74 15.68
N GLY A 438 3.93 -5.06 15.96
CA GLY A 438 2.88 -5.31 14.96
C GLY A 438 1.66 -5.96 15.61
N ILE A 439 0.83 -6.62 14.80
CA ILE A 439 -0.38 -7.33 15.28
C ILE A 439 -0.06 -8.32 16.40
N TYR A 440 1.06 -9.06 16.29
CA TYR A 440 1.47 -10.00 17.34
C TYR A 440 1.74 -9.33 18.70
N SER A 441 2.13 -8.06 18.74
CA SER A 441 2.31 -7.32 20.01
C SER A 441 1.01 -7.22 20.80
N ILE A 442 -0.10 -6.98 20.10
CA ILE A 442 -1.44 -6.82 20.65
C ILE A 442 -2.05 -8.19 20.97
N ILE A 443 -1.87 -9.18 20.09
CA ILE A 443 -2.29 -10.56 20.36
C ILE A 443 -1.59 -11.13 21.60
N ARG A 444 -0.27 -10.92 21.71
CA ARG A 444 0.48 -11.34 22.90
C ARG A 444 -0.03 -10.66 24.16
N TYR A 445 -0.25 -9.36 24.12
CA TYR A 445 -0.81 -8.64 25.25
C TYR A 445 -2.14 -9.27 25.70
N GLN A 446 -3.05 -9.47 24.75
CA GLN A 446 -4.41 -9.91 25.03
C GLN A 446 -4.52 -11.36 25.53
N PHE A 447 -3.64 -12.26 25.08
CA PHE A 447 -3.79 -13.70 25.33
C PHE A 447 -2.63 -14.35 26.11
N HIS A 448 -1.56 -13.61 26.38
CA HIS A 448 -0.44 -14.10 27.18
C HIS A 448 -0.17 -13.25 28.42
N GLU A 449 -0.28 -11.92 28.33
CA GLU A 449 0.12 -11.03 29.43
C GLU A 449 -1.03 -10.71 30.39
N ILE A 450 -2.26 -10.60 29.88
CA ILE A 450 -3.46 -10.47 30.71
C ILE A 450 -3.74 -11.79 31.44
N PRO A 451 -4.06 -11.79 32.75
CA PRO A 451 -4.48 -12.98 33.49
C PRO A 451 -5.64 -13.71 32.81
N LEU A 452 -5.63 -15.04 32.79
CA LEU A 452 -6.55 -15.86 31.98
C LEU A 452 -8.04 -15.54 32.21
N ASP A 453 -8.43 -15.23 33.45
CA ASP A 453 -9.78 -14.87 33.86
C ASP A 453 -10.21 -13.45 33.47
N GLU A 454 -9.26 -12.59 33.08
CA GLU A 454 -9.49 -11.23 32.59
C GLU A 454 -9.39 -11.11 31.06
N GLN A 455 -8.92 -12.15 30.38
CA GLN A 455 -8.79 -12.15 28.92
C GLN A 455 -10.14 -12.11 28.22
N ALA A 456 -10.14 -11.58 26.99
CA ALA A 456 -11.29 -11.70 26.09
C ALA A 456 -11.67 -13.17 25.84
N ALA A 457 -12.95 -13.43 25.61
CA ALA A 457 -13.47 -14.74 25.17
C ALA A 457 -12.83 -15.18 23.84
N GLY A 458 -12.44 -14.20 23.02
CA GLY A 458 -11.54 -14.38 21.90
C GLY A 458 -11.50 -13.15 21.02
N VAL A 459 -11.37 -13.35 19.71
CA VAL A 459 -11.21 -12.28 18.72
C VAL A 459 -12.40 -12.31 17.78
N PHE A 460 -12.94 -11.15 17.40
CA PHE A 460 -13.66 -11.05 16.14
C PHE A 460 -12.98 -10.10 15.17
N THR A 461 -12.93 -10.49 13.91
CA THR A 461 -12.34 -9.73 12.82
C THR A 461 -13.40 -9.36 11.81
N MET A 462 -13.59 -8.06 11.62
CA MET A 462 -14.38 -7.48 10.56
C MET A 462 -13.47 -7.14 9.38
N GLY A 463 -13.90 -7.50 8.16
CA GLY A 463 -13.07 -7.36 6.98
C GLY A 463 -11.95 -8.38 6.91
N ALA A 464 -12.22 -9.63 7.31
CA ALA A 464 -11.18 -10.66 7.38
C ALA A 464 -10.60 -11.05 6.01
N GLY A 465 -11.28 -10.72 4.91
CA GLY A 465 -10.81 -10.95 3.54
C GLY A 465 -10.65 -12.43 3.24
N ASP A 466 -9.41 -12.93 3.23
CA ASP A 466 -9.13 -14.36 3.05
C ASP A 466 -8.69 -15.09 4.33
N ALA A 467 -8.81 -14.42 5.49
CA ALA A 467 -8.47 -14.87 6.82
C ALA A 467 -7.01 -15.29 7.06
N HIS A 468 -6.04 -14.98 6.19
CA HIS A 468 -4.63 -15.34 6.48
C HIS A 468 -4.08 -14.64 7.72
N LEU A 469 -4.41 -13.35 7.93
CA LEU A 469 -4.00 -12.61 9.13
C LEU A 469 -4.63 -13.20 10.40
N VAL A 470 -5.90 -13.62 10.30
CA VAL A 470 -6.62 -14.32 11.38
C VAL A 470 -5.94 -15.66 11.67
N ALA A 471 -5.65 -16.46 10.65
CA ALA A 471 -4.97 -17.74 10.78
C ALA A 471 -3.58 -17.60 11.40
N ASP A 472 -2.79 -16.62 10.99
CA ASP A 472 -1.48 -16.33 11.57
C ASP A 472 -1.58 -15.92 13.05
N SER A 473 -2.59 -15.14 13.42
CA SER A 473 -2.90 -14.80 14.80
C SER A 473 -3.28 -16.04 15.62
N ILE A 474 -4.13 -16.93 15.10
CA ILE A 474 -4.50 -18.20 15.76
C ILE A 474 -3.25 -19.05 16.00
N ARG A 475 -2.42 -19.28 14.98
CA ARG A 475 -1.18 -20.09 15.12
C ARG A 475 -0.28 -19.54 16.20
N TYR A 476 -0.14 -18.22 16.28
CA TYR A 476 0.65 -17.58 17.32
C TYR A 476 0.03 -17.77 18.72
N ILE A 477 -1.29 -17.58 18.85
CA ILE A 477 -2.02 -17.80 20.12
C ILE A 477 -1.81 -19.23 20.62
N LEU A 478 -2.13 -20.21 19.78
CA LEU A 478 -2.05 -21.63 20.13
C LEU A 478 -0.64 -22.03 20.59
N LYS A 479 0.39 -21.51 19.94
CA LYS A 479 1.77 -21.97 20.18
C LYS A 479 2.49 -21.22 21.31
N TYR A 480 2.23 -19.92 21.47
CA TYR A 480 3.12 -19.05 22.26
C TYR A 480 2.43 -18.27 23.39
N THR A 481 1.13 -18.47 23.62
CA THR A 481 0.40 -17.71 24.65
C THR A 481 -0.05 -18.57 25.82
N GLU A 482 -0.36 -17.92 26.95
CA GLU A 482 -0.93 -18.65 28.10
C GLU A 482 -2.31 -19.20 27.77
N ARG A 483 -3.12 -18.47 26.99
CA ARG A 483 -4.42 -18.95 26.50
C ARG A 483 -4.29 -20.26 25.73
N GLY A 484 -3.34 -20.33 24.80
CA GLY A 484 -3.10 -21.53 23.99
C GLY A 484 -2.76 -22.79 24.81
N ARG A 485 -2.18 -22.61 26.01
CA ARG A 485 -1.85 -23.71 26.93
C ARG A 485 -3.01 -24.18 27.80
N HIS A 486 -4.10 -23.41 27.86
CA HIS A 486 -5.22 -23.62 28.78
C HIS A 486 -6.57 -23.60 28.07
N LEU A 487 -6.64 -24.02 26.80
CA LEU A 487 -7.89 -24.03 26.03
C LEU A 487 -8.97 -24.97 26.60
N ASP A 488 -8.56 -25.97 27.38
CA ASP A 488 -9.48 -26.87 28.08
C ASP A 488 -10.26 -26.14 29.18
N THR A 489 -9.63 -25.20 29.88
CA THR A 489 -10.21 -24.42 30.99
C THR A 489 -10.74 -23.07 30.49
N TYR A 490 -10.07 -22.47 29.51
CA TYR A 490 -10.40 -21.18 28.89
C TYR A 490 -10.54 -21.35 27.37
N PRO A 491 -11.67 -21.88 26.86
CA PRO A 491 -11.89 -22.06 25.43
C PRO A 491 -11.77 -20.75 24.66
N LEU A 492 -11.23 -20.77 23.45
CA LEU A 492 -11.04 -19.61 22.59
C LEU A 492 -12.07 -19.61 21.45
N VAL A 493 -12.72 -18.47 21.22
CA VAL A 493 -13.66 -18.31 20.11
C VAL A 493 -13.12 -17.28 19.12
N ILE A 494 -12.96 -17.67 17.86
CA ILE A 494 -12.55 -16.79 16.78
C ILE A 494 -13.73 -16.57 15.85
N VAL A 495 -14.09 -15.32 15.67
CA VAL A 495 -15.14 -14.91 14.73
C VAL A 495 -14.47 -14.20 13.56
N SER A 496 -14.68 -14.70 12.36
CA SER A 496 -14.19 -14.12 11.12
C SER A 496 -15.40 -13.64 10.32
N SER A 497 -15.37 -12.40 9.86
CA SER A 497 -16.52 -11.78 9.22
C SER A 497 -16.14 -10.84 8.10
N ASP A 498 -17.00 -10.83 7.08
CA ASP A 498 -16.91 -9.99 5.90
C ASP A 498 -18.32 -9.85 5.29
N TYR A 499 -18.56 -8.76 4.58
CA TYR A 499 -19.83 -8.54 3.86
C TYR A 499 -19.82 -9.25 2.49
N SER A 500 -18.63 -9.54 1.95
CA SER A 500 -18.43 -10.21 0.68
C SER A 500 -18.58 -11.72 0.83
N ARG A 501 -19.48 -12.32 0.05
CA ARG A 501 -19.63 -13.78 0.00
C ARG A 501 -18.39 -14.48 -0.55
N ILE A 502 -17.64 -13.81 -1.42
CA ILE A 502 -16.37 -14.31 -1.97
C ILE A 502 -15.33 -14.40 -0.85
N SER A 503 -15.21 -13.37 -0.01
CA SER A 503 -14.33 -13.36 1.17
C SER A 503 -14.71 -14.49 2.12
N LEU A 504 -15.98 -14.59 2.52
CA LEU A 504 -16.45 -15.62 3.46
C LEU A 504 -16.15 -17.06 2.98
N ALA A 505 -16.24 -17.33 1.67
CA ALA A 505 -15.88 -18.64 1.14
C ALA A 505 -14.37 -18.93 1.31
N ARG A 506 -13.52 -17.94 1.06
CA ARG A 506 -12.06 -18.03 1.26
C ARG A 506 -11.71 -18.17 2.73
N GLU A 507 -12.34 -17.39 3.61
CA GLU A 507 -12.15 -17.49 5.05
C GLU A 507 -12.43 -18.90 5.56
N ARG A 508 -13.55 -19.51 5.14
CA ARG A 508 -13.89 -20.90 5.50
C ARG A 508 -12.81 -21.89 5.04
N SER A 509 -12.28 -21.70 3.83
CA SER A 509 -11.20 -22.54 3.30
C SER A 509 -9.92 -22.39 4.13
N THR A 510 -9.48 -21.16 4.39
CA THR A 510 -8.27 -20.86 5.16
C THR A 510 -8.36 -21.37 6.60
N LEU A 511 -9.49 -21.13 7.26
CA LEU A 511 -9.68 -21.45 8.69
C LEU A 511 -10.00 -22.92 8.95
N LYS A 512 -10.24 -23.73 7.90
CA LYS A 512 -10.46 -25.18 8.01
C LYS A 512 -9.29 -25.91 8.70
N GLU A 513 -8.07 -25.38 8.59
CA GLU A 513 -6.88 -25.87 9.29
C GLU A 513 -7.11 -26.10 10.80
N PHE A 514 -7.99 -25.31 11.41
CA PHE A 514 -8.19 -25.29 12.86
C PHE A 514 -9.45 -26.03 13.32
N GLU A 515 -10.22 -26.66 12.42
CA GLU A 515 -11.54 -27.25 12.74
C GLU A 515 -11.50 -28.33 13.84
N ASN A 516 -10.33 -28.97 14.02
CA ASN A 516 -10.12 -30.09 14.95
C ASN A 516 -9.28 -29.72 16.19
N VAL A 517 -9.04 -28.43 16.45
CA VAL A 517 -8.28 -27.99 17.64
C VAL A 517 -9.21 -27.96 18.85
N ASN A 518 -8.96 -28.82 19.83
CA ASN A 518 -9.79 -28.89 21.04
C ASN A 518 -9.77 -27.57 21.84
N GLY A 519 -10.95 -27.08 22.24
CA GLY A 519 -11.13 -25.82 22.95
C GLY A 519 -10.99 -24.56 22.07
N LEU A 520 -10.80 -24.70 20.75
CA LEU A 520 -10.89 -23.61 19.78
C LEU A 520 -12.18 -23.72 18.97
N HIS A 521 -12.93 -22.64 18.88
CA HIS A 521 -14.17 -22.57 18.13
C HIS A 521 -14.09 -21.47 17.07
N ILE A 522 -14.46 -21.78 15.83
CA ILE A 522 -14.43 -20.83 14.71
C ILE A 522 -15.84 -20.58 14.22
N VAL A 523 -16.17 -19.29 14.09
CA VAL A 523 -17.40 -18.80 13.50
C VAL A 523 -17.03 -17.96 12.29
N VAL A 524 -17.45 -18.39 11.09
CA VAL A 524 -17.38 -17.53 9.89
C VAL A 524 -18.79 -17.06 9.57
N MET A 525 -19.03 -15.76 9.66
CA MET A 525 -20.35 -15.16 9.53
C MET A 525 -20.35 -13.91 8.65
N TRP A 526 -21.46 -13.69 7.94
CA TRP A 526 -21.66 -12.44 7.23
C TRP A 526 -21.81 -11.29 8.23
N GLY A 527 -21.19 -10.16 7.93
CA GLY A 527 -21.27 -8.97 8.78
C GLY A 527 -21.11 -7.70 7.96
N ASP A 528 -21.85 -6.67 8.33
CA ASP A 528 -21.72 -5.31 7.81
C ASP A 528 -21.26 -4.40 8.95
N VAL A 529 -20.10 -3.79 8.75
CA VAL A 529 -19.47 -2.91 9.75
C VAL A 529 -20.31 -1.65 10.04
N THR A 530 -21.17 -1.25 9.10
CA THR A 530 -21.94 -0.01 9.22
C THR A 530 -23.04 -0.08 10.26
N ASP A 531 -23.35 -1.26 10.80
CA ASP A 531 -24.32 -1.44 11.89
C ASP A 531 -23.83 -2.42 12.96
N GLY A 532 -23.01 -1.89 13.89
CA GLY A 532 -22.50 -2.67 15.02
C GLY A 532 -23.58 -3.26 15.95
N TYR A 533 -24.80 -2.71 15.99
CA TYR A 533 -25.90 -3.29 16.77
C TYR A 533 -26.42 -4.56 16.11
N LYS A 534 -26.68 -4.48 14.79
CA LYS A 534 -27.12 -5.62 14.00
C LYS A 534 -26.06 -6.73 14.02
N PHE A 535 -24.79 -6.38 13.83
CA PHE A 535 -23.69 -7.32 13.94
C PHE A 535 -23.66 -8.03 15.30
N ASN A 536 -23.83 -7.29 16.41
CA ASN A 536 -23.86 -7.88 17.74
C ASN A 536 -25.04 -8.85 17.93
N GLU A 537 -26.24 -8.52 17.43
CA GLU A 537 -27.38 -9.43 17.49
C GLU A 537 -27.14 -10.72 16.70
N ASP A 538 -26.54 -10.60 15.50
CA ASP A 538 -26.19 -11.76 14.67
C ASP A 538 -25.07 -12.60 15.32
N LEU A 539 -24.07 -11.96 15.91
CA LEU A 539 -23.00 -12.62 16.67
C LEU A 539 -23.61 -13.44 17.81
N LYS A 540 -24.50 -12.85 18.61
CA LYS A 540 -25.17 -13.55 19.71
C LYS A 540 -25.98 -14.76 19.21
N ALA A 541 -26.60 -14.65 18.04
CA ALA A 541 -27.32 -15.76 17.42
C ALA A 541 -26.36 -16.90 16.99
N GLU A 542 -25.18 -16.59 16.46
CA GLU A 542 -24.16 -17.59 16.14
C GLU A 542 -23.53 -18.22 17.39
N LEU A 543 -23.19 -17.41 18.41
CA LEU A 543 -22.60 -17.89 19.66
C LEU A 543 -23.49 -18.92 20.37
N LYS A 544 -24.82 -18.71 20.38
CA LYS A 544 -25.80 -19.66 20.96
C LYS A 544 -25.79 -21.05 20.33
N LYS A 545 -25.28 -21.18 19.10
CA LYS A 545 -25.22 -22.47 18.37
C LYS A 545 -24.00 -23.30 18.77
N LEU A 546 -22.99 -22.70 19.41
CA LEU A 546 -21.75 -23.38 19.76
C LEU A 546 -21.94 -24.33 20.97
N ASP A 547 -21.41 -25.55 20.87
CA ASP A 547 -21.25 -26.45 22.03
C ASP A 547 -19.87 -26.27 22.64
N VAL A 548 -19.68 -25.14 23.34
CA VAL A 548 -18.41 -24.84 24.04
C VAL A 548 -18.41 -25.52 25.39
N ARG A 549 -17.30 -26.19 25.73
CA ARG A 549 -17.10 -26.86 27.01
C ARG A 549 -15.81 -26.40 27.66
N SER A 550 -15.84 -26.19 28.96
CA SER A 550 -14.70 -25.80 29.78
C SER A 550 -14.52 -26.79 30.94
N LEU A 551 -13.27 -27.11 31.26
CA LEU A 551 -12.88 -27.93 32.40
C LEU A 551 -13.05 -27.12 33.68
N ASN A 552 -13.99 -27.52 34.52
CA ASN A 552 -14.07 -27.04 35.88
C ASN A 552 -13.00 -27.76 36.72
N ILE A 553 -11.86 -27.11 36.95
CA ILE A 553 -10.73 -27.70 37.68
C ILE A 553 -11.14 -28.21 39.07
N LYS A 554 -12.09 -27.55 39.74
CA LYS A 554 -12.54 -27.94 41.08
C LYS A 554 -13.43 -29.18 41.06
N ALA A 555 -14.32 -29.27 40.08
CA ALA A 555 -15.25 -30.38 39.94
C ALA A 555 -14.67 -31.57 39.15
N GLY A 556 -13.58 -31.36 38.39
CA GLY A 556 -12.90 -32.38 37.61
C GLY A 556 -13.68 -32.85 36.37
N ASN A 557 -14.67 -32.07 35.92
CA ASN A 557 -15.52 -32.40 34.77
C ASN A 557 -15.60 -31.22 33.78
N PHE A 558 -15.99 -31.53 32.54
CA PHE A 558 -16.29 -30.51 31.55
C PHE A 558 -17.74 -30.04 31.71
N GLU A 559 -17.91 -28.72 31.81
CA GLU A 559 -19.21 -28.05 31.92
C GLU A 559 -19.48 -27.29 30.63
N LYS A 560 -20.76 -27.20 30.23
CA LYS A 560 -21.17 -26.42 29.07
C LYS A 560 -21.08 -24.93 29.42
N VAL A 561 -20.43 -24.16 28.55
CA VAL A 561 -20.40 -22.69 28.66
C VAL A 561 -21.66 -22.12 28.00
N ASP A 562 -22.37 -21.23 28.70
CA ASP A 562 -23.50 -20.51 28.12
C ASP A 562 -23.01 -19.38 27.21
N MET A 563 -22.64 -19.73 25.98
CA MET A 563 -22.22 -18.77 24.97
C MET A 563 -23.32 -17.77 24.59
N GLY A 564 -24.58 -18.03 24.94
CA GLY A 564 -25.69 -17.09 24.71
C GLY A 564 -25.68 -15.87 25.64
N ALA A 565 -24.88 -15.91 26.71
CA ALA A 565 -24.66 -14.79 27.63
C ALA A 565 -23.58 -13.82 27.16
N TYR A 566 -22.78 -14.20 26.16
CA TYR A 566 -21.68 -13.39 25.62
C TYR A 566 -22.19 -12.45 24.53
N ASP A 567 -21.56 -11.28 24.40
CA ASP A 567 -21.80 -10.34 23.31
C ASP A 567 -20.48 -9.77 22.76
N ALA A 568 -20.56 -8.84 21.81
CA ALA A 568 -19.37 -8.26 21.17
C ALA A 568 -18.39 -7.60 22.16
N ALA A 569 -18.84 -7.15 23.33
CA ALA A 569 -17.98 -6.57 24.35
C ALA A 569 -17.07 -7.60 25.03
N ASP A 570 -17.39 -8.89 24.96
CA ASP A 570 -16.56 -9.95 25.56
C ASP A 570 -15.41 -10.41 24.66
N PHE A 571 -15.25 -9.78 23.49
CA PHE A 571 -14.22 -10.09 22.51
C PHE A 571 -13.32 -8.87 22.30
N ILE A 572 -12.08 -9.10 21.84
CA ILE A 572 -11.32 -8.03 21.20
C ILE A 572 -11.85 -7.85 19.78
N HIS A 573 -12.29 -6.65 19.46
CA HIS A 573 -12.70 -6.26 18.11
C HIS A 573 -11.42 -6.01 17.29
N THR A 574 -11.36 -6.55 16.08
CA THR A 574 -10.33 -6.20 15.09
C THR A 574 -10.96 -5.69 13.78
N GLU A 575 -10.58 -4.48 13.37
CA GLU A 575 -10.93 -3.90 12.07
C GLU A 575 -9.67 -3.95 11.17
N GLU A 576 -9.81 -4.41 9.93
CA GLU A 576 -8.73 -4.49 8.94
C GLU A 576 -9.06 -3.60 7.73
N PHE A 577 -8.61 -2.34 7.73
CA PHE A 577 -8.82 -1.37 6.63
C PHE A 577 -10.29 -1.06 6.30
N ILE A 578 -11.19 -1.26 7.26
CA ILE A 578 -12.63 -1.09 7.05
C ILE A 578 -13.17 0.33 7.30
N PRO A 579 -12.73 1.11 8.30
CA PRO A 579 -13.40 2.37 8.63
C PRO A 579 -13.45 3.38 7.47
N HIS A 580 -12.52 3.34 6.52
CA HIS A 580 -12.55 4.19 5.32
C HIS A 580 -13.45 3.68 4.18
N GLU A 581 -13.90 2.42 4.19
CA GLU A 581 -14.76 1.81 3.15
C GLU A 581 -16.27 2.08 3.36
N ARG A 582 -16.64 2.89 4.36
CA ARG A 582 -18.04 3.16 4.70
C ARG A 582 -18.71 4.13 3.73
N SER A 583 -20.03 4.03 3.57
CA SER A 583 -20.86 5.08 2.95
C SER A 583 -21.23 6.19 3.93
N LEU A 584 -21.24 7.45 3.46
CA LEU A 584 -21.60 8.60 4.28
C LEU A 584 -23.10 8.66 4.62
N ARG A 585 -23.39 8.67 5.93
CA ARG A 585 -24.70 8.96 6.51
C ARG A 585 -24.83 10.44 6.89
N VAL A 586 -23.73 11.09 7.27
CA VAL A 586 -23.68 12.55 7.52
C VAL A 586 -23.19 13.25 6.25
N ARG A 587 -23.97 14.23 5.75
CA ARG A 587 -23.69 14.90 4.47
C ARG A 587 -23.79 16.41 4.50
N ASP A 588 -24.47 16.97 5.49
CA ASP A 588 -24.64 18.41 5.66
C ASP A 588 -23.68 18.97 6.72
N GLU A 589 -23.20 20.18 6.46
CA GLU A 589 -22.25 20.88 7.33
C GLU A 589 -22.82 21.17 8.70
N ALA A 590 -24.09 21.58 8.78
CA ALA A 590 -24.75 21.90 10.04
C ALA A 590 -24.84 20.66 10.95
N GLY A 591 -25.16 19.50 10.39
CA GLY A 591 -25.16 18.20 11.07
C GLY A 591 -23.77 17.82 11.55
N ALA A 592 -22.76 17.97 10.70
CA ALA A 592 -21.38 17.70 11.07
C ALA A 592 -20.90 18.58 12.23
N VAL A 593 -21.17 19.89 12.19
CA VAL A 593 -20.82 20.83 13.27
C VAL A 593 -21.48 20.44 14.59
N ARG A 594 -22.77 20.05 14.58
CA ARG A 594 -23.46 19.57 15.79
C ARG A 594 -22.79 18.32 16.36
N ILE A 595 -22.53 17.32 15.52
CA ILE A 595 -21.89 16.05 15.94
C ILE A 595 -20.51 16.31 16.56
N ILE A 596 -19.71 17.17 15.94
CA ILE A 596 -18.37 17.52 16.43
C ILE A 596 -18.46 18.29 17.74
N SER A 597 -19.36 19.28 17.84
CA SER A 597 -19.60 20.04 19.07
C SER A 597 -19.99 19.11 20.24
N ASP A 598 -20.96 18.22 20.00
CA ASP A 598 -21.39 17.23 20.99
C ASP A 598 -20.24 16.27 21.36
N ALA A 599 -19.44 15.84 20.39
CA ALA A 599 -18.29 14.98 20.64
C ALA A 599 -17.20 15.65 21.50
N ILE A 600 -16.93 16.93 21.25
CA ILE A 600 -15.98 17.73 22.04
C ILE A 600 -16.45 17.81 23.50
N GLU A 601 -17.74 18.07 23.74
CA GLU A 601 -18.30 18.16 25.11
C GLU A 601 -18.19 16.84 25.89
N ASN A 602 -18.24 15.70 25.18
CA ASN A 602 -18.20 14.36 25.78
C ASN A 602 -16.80 13.72 25.80
N THR A 603 -15.78 14.43 25.31
CA THR A 603 -14.40 13.93 25.30
C THR A 603 -13.60 14.55 26.45
N ASP A 604 -12.86 13.71 27.18
CA ASP A 604 -11.95 14.21 28.21
C ASP A 604 -10.96 15.25 27.64
N ARG A 605 -10.80 16.37 28.34
CA ARG A 605 -10.03 17.51 27.84
C ARG A 605 -8.55 17.20 27.67
N GLU A 606 -7.96 16.37 28.53
CA GLU A 606 -6.56 15.96 28.39
C GLU A 606 -6.39 15.03 27.19
N VAL A 607 -7.31 14.09 27.00
CA VAL A 607 -7.28 13.18 25.86
C VAL A 607 -7.46 13.93 24.54
N LEU A 608 -8.35 14.93 24.50
CA LEU A 608 -8.50 15.81 23.34
C LEU A 608 -7.22 16.63 23.08
N ARG A 609 -6.58 17.17 24.13
CA ARG A 609 -5.29 17.88 24.02
C ARG A 609 -4.19 16.97 23.47
N GLU A 610 -4.10 15.72 23.94
CA GLU A 610 -3.15 14.71 23.43
C GLU A 610 -3.37 14.44 21.94
N ALA A 611 -4.63 14.29 21.51
CA ALA A 611 -4.98 14.07 20.11
C ALA A 611 -4.63 15.27 19.22
N LEU A 612 -4.97 16.49 19.66
CA LEU A 612 -4.67 17.74 18.93
C LEU A 612 -3.18 18.01 18.81
N LYS A 613 -2.39 17.60 19.81
CA LYS A 613 -0.93 17.71 19.77
C LYS A 613 -0.31 16.90 18.63
N VAL A 614 -0.90 15.78 18.25
CA VAL A 614 -0.46 14.99 17.07
C VAL A 614 -0.59 15.80 15.78
N SER A 615 -1.57 16.71 15.71
CA SER A 615 -1.77 17.65 14.60
C SER A 615 -0.92 18.93 14.71
N GLY A 616 -0.01 19.02 15.69
CA GLY A 616 0.85 20.18 15.90
C GLY A 616 0.20 21.33 16.68
N VAL A 617 -0.98 21.12 17.28
CA VAL A 617 -1.64 22.14 18.11
C VAL A 617 -1.00 22.18 19.50
N GLU A 618 -0.37 23.31 19.83
CA GLU A 618 0.28 23.49 21.15
C GLU A 618 -0.65 24.05 22.22
N LYS A 619 -1.62 24.89 21.83
CA LYS A 619 -2.54 25.58 22.74
C LYS A 619 -3.97 25.29 22.35
N VAL A 620 -4.75 24.82 23.31
CA VAL A 620 -6.16 24.51 23.14
C VAL A 620 -6.98 25.58 23.87
N PRO A 621 -7.85 26.34 23.17
CA PRO A 621 -8.71 27.35 23.78
C PRO A 621 -9.61 26.77 24.87
N GLU A 622 -9.92 27.61 25.86
CA GLU A 622 -10.93 27.30 26.87
C GLU A 622 -12.33 27.73 26.45
N ASP A 623 -12.44 28.73 25.57
CA ASP A 623 -13.72 29.10 24.97
C ASP A 623 -14.23 27.98 24.05
N LYS A 624 -15.53 27.69 24.13
CA LYS A 624 -16.14 26.57 23.42
C LYS A 624 -16.21 26.80 21.92
N ASP A 625 -16.53 28.01 21.49
CA ASP A 625 -16.70 28.31 20.07
C ASP A 625 -15.32 28.39 19.40
N GLU A 626 -14.33 29.01 20.04
CA GLU A 626 -12.94 29.01 19.57
C GLU A 626 -12.36 27.58 19.48
N LEU A 627 -12.68 26.72 20.45
CA LEU A 627 -12.27 25.32 20.42
C LEU A 627 -12.92 24.54 19.27
N LEU A 628 -14.21 24.75 19.04
CA LEU A 628 -14.94 24.10 17.96
C LEU A 628 -14.36 24.49 16.60
N GLU A 629 -14.10 25.79 16.39
CA GLU A 629 -13.44 26.29 15.19
C GLU A 629 -12.05 25.68 15.00
N LEU A 630 -11.24 25.64 16.08
CA LEU A 630 -9.92 25.02 16.04
C LEU A 630 -9.96 23.54 15.69
N VAL A 631 -10.91 22.79 16.25
CA VAL A 631 -11.08 21.35 15.99
C VAL A 631 -11.50 21.14 14.53
N ILE A 632 -12.50 21.89 14.03
CA ILE A 632 -12.94 21.83 12.62
C ILE A 632 -11.81 22.18 11.65
N ALA A 633 -10.93 23.12 12.01
CA ALA A 633 -9.78 23.52 11.21
C ALA A 633 -8.75 22.39 11.01
N GLN A 634 -8.76 21.34 11.85
CA GLN A 634 -7.80 20.24 11.74
C GLN A 634 -8.02 19.33 10.54
N TRP A 635 -9.26 19.19 10.05
CA TRP A 635 -9.54 18.41 8.84
C TRP A 635 -9.33 19.27 7.61
N GLN A 636 -8.24 19.07 6.87
CA GLN A 636 -7.84 19.93 5.75
C GLN A 636 -8.11 19.32 4.37
N GLY A 637 -8.58 18.07 4.32
CA GLY A 637 -8.95 17.41 3.07
C GLY A 637 -10.41 17.62 2.65
N ALA A 638 -10.71 17.23 1.42
CA ALA A 638 -12.06 17.00 0.90
C ALA A 638 -12.15 15.63 0.22
N TYR A 639 -13.36 15.15 -0.01
CA TYR A 639 -13.63 13.78 -0.46
C TYR A 639 -14.79 13.72 -1.46
N VAL A 640 -14.94 12.56 -2.08
CA VAL A 640 -15.99 12.26 -3.06
C VAL A 640 -17.16 11.55 -2.37
N ASP A 641 -18.39 12.07 -2.52
CA ASP A 641 -19.61 11.38 -2.08
C ASP A 641 -20.05 10.34 -3.12
N SER A 642 -20.00 9.06 -2.75
CA SER A 642 -20.43 7.94 -3.59
C SER A 642 -21.91 7.99 -3.95
N LEU A 643 -22.75 8.43 -3.00
CA LEU A 643 -24.20 8.34 -3.11
C LEU A 643 -24.83 9.62 -3.67
N ASP A 644 -24.07 10.70 -3.70
CA ASP A 644 -24.45 11.98 -4.33
C ASP A 644 -23.55 12.29 -5.53
N LYS A 645 -23.35 11.27 -6.37
CA LYS A 645 -22.92 11.47 -7.75
C LYS A 645 -21.54 12.14 -7.93
N GLY A 646 -20.64 12.04 -6.95
CA GLY A 646 -19.30 12.62 -7.02
C GLY A 646 -19.15 13.97 -6.29
N ARG A 647 -20.20 14.43 -5.59
CA ARG A 647 -20.22 15.72 -4.89
C ARG A 647 -19.01 15.84 -3.97
N LEU A 648 -18.43 17.05 -3.94
CA LEU A 648 -17.35 17.37 -3.01
C LEU A 648 -17.88 17.47 -1.57
N VAL A 649 -17.20 16.79 -0.65
CA VAL A 649 -17.53 16.80 0.78
C VAL A 649 -16.32 17.22 1.60
N SER A 650 -16.48 18.27 2.40
CA SER A 650 -15.44 18.78 3.30
C SER A 650 -15.01 17.71 4.32
N GLY A 651 -13.72 17.65 4.63
CA GLY A 651 -13.16 16.58 5.47
C GLY A 651 -13.74 16.49 6.88
N TYR A 652 -14.18 17.61 7.46
CA TYR A 652 -14.82 17.61 8.78
C TYR A 652 -16.23 16.97 8.75
N VAL A 653 -16.92 17.00 7.60
CA VAL A 653 -18.20 16.28 7.42
C VAL A 653 -17.96 14.78 7.38
N VAL A 654 -16.93 14.35 6.64
CA VAL A 654 -16.48 12.96 6.62
C VAL A 654 -16.02 12.50 8.01
N ALA A 655 -15.34 13.37 8.76
CA ALA A 655 -14.92 13.08 10.13
C ALA A 655 -16.10 12.96 11.10
N ALA A 656 -17.11 13.82 11.00
CA ALA A 656 -18.33 13.71 11.78
C ALA A 656 -19.06 12.38 11.53
N ASP A 657 -19.09 11.93 10.28
CA ASP A 657 -19.60 10.59 9.94
C ASP A 657 -18.78 9.47 10.60
N LEU A 658 -17.44 9.56 10.55
CA LEU A 658 -16.55 8.61 11.19
C LEU A 658 -16.74 8.57 12.72
N ILE A 659 -16.94 9.73 13.35
CA ILE A 659 -17.22 9.86 14.79
C ILE A 659 -18.48 9.06 15.14
N GLU A 660 -19.59 9.27 14.43
CA GLU A 660 -20.84 8.53 14.67
C GLU A 660 -20.71 7.03 14.34
N PHE A 661 -19.96 6.69 13.29
CA PHE A 661 -19.63 5.31 12.97
C PHE A 661 -18.90 4.63 14.13
N MET A 662 -17.82 5.22 14.63
CA MET A 662 -17.03 4.63 15.70
C MET A 662 -17.73 4.65 17.06
N LYS A 663 -18.59 5.65 17.34
CA LYS A 663 -19.41 5.67 18.58
C LYS A 663 -20.30 4.43 18.71
N ARG A 664 -20.77 3.86 17.60
CA ARG A 664 -21.57 2.63 17.61
C ARG A 664 -20.74 1.42 18.06
N TRP A 665 -19.47 1.38 17.69
CA TRP A 665 -18.54 0.32 18.07
C TRP A 665 -17.87 0.54 19.43
N ALA A 666 -17.65 1.78 19.84
CA ALA A 666 -16.96 2.14 21.08
C ALA A 666 -17.57 1.52 22.35
N ARG A 667 -18.88 1.25 22.34
CA ARG A 667 -19.58 0.56 23.44
C ARG A 667 -19.12 -0.88 23.67
N TYR A 668 -18.61 -1.54 22.63
CA TYR A 668 -18.11 -2.91 22.67
C TYR A 668 -16.59 -2.97 22.93
N ALA A 669 -15.92 -1.83 23.12
CA ALA A 669 -14.47 -1.74 23.30
C ALA A 669 -13.98 -2.12 24.72
N LYS A 670 -14.62 -3.06 25.43
CA LYS A 670 -14.25 -3.48 26.80
C LYS A 670 -12.85 -4.10 26.82
N HIS A 671 -12.53 -4.98 25.88
CA HIS A 671 -11.18 -5.52 25.67
C HIS A 671 -10.38 -4.72 24.62
N GLY A 672 -11.01 -3.69 24.06
CA GLY A 672 -10.46 -2.78 23.06
C GLY A 672 -10.85 -3.13 21.63
N ILE A 673 -10.55 -2.18 20.73
CA ILE A 673 -10.73 -2.27 19.29
C ILE A 673 -9.35 -2.06 18.67
N ARG A 674 -8.82 -3.09 18.02
CA ARG A 674 -7.56 -3.01 17.30
C ARG A 674 -7.84 -2.69 15.84
N ILE A 675 -7.44 -1.51 15.42
CA ILE A 675 -7.69 -1.00 14.06
C ILE A 675 -6.36 -0.96 13.30
N LEU A 676 -6.34 -1.58 12.13
CA LEU A 676 -5.31 -1.38 11.12
C LEU A 676 -5.91 -0.49 10.03
N GLU A 677 -5.31 0.66 9.77
CA GLU A 677 -5.91 1.71 8.92
C GLU A 677 -4.92 2.33 7.92
N LEU A 678 -5.42 2.67 6.73
CA LEU A 678 -4.69 3.34 5.66
C LEU A 678 -4.81 4.87 5.77
N HIS A 679 -3.72 5.55 5.48
CA HIS A 679 -3.61 7.00 5.54
C HIS A 679 -2.89 7.58 4.33
N THR A 680 -3.19 8.85 4.05
CA THR A 680 -2.44 9.68 3.12
C THR A 680 -2.10 11.01 3.77
N PRO A 681 -0.93 11.60 3.49
CA PRO A 681 -0.62 12.95 3.95
C PRO A 681 -1.59 13.99 3.35
N ARG A 682 -1.59 15.19 3.94
CA ARG A 682 -2.29 16.34 3.35
C ARG A 682 -1.64 16.72 2.02
N ALA A 683 -2.40 17.36 1.13
CA ALA A 683 -1.99 17.62 -0.26
C ALA A 683 -0.59 18.25 -0.39
N ASN A 684 -0.26 19.22 0.45
CA ASN A 684 1.02 19.94 0.38
C ASN A 684 2.12 19.36 1.31
N GLU A 685 1.84 18.36 2.14
CA GLU A 685 2.84 17.76 3.04
C GLU A 685 3.89 16.93 2.29
N GLN A 686 3.61 16.54 1.04
CA GLN A 686 4.58 15.88 0.17
C GLN A 686 5.32 16.81 -0.77
N TYR A 687 4.92 18.10 -0.82
CA TYR A 687 5.61 19.06 -1.66
C TYR A 687 6.99 19.37 -1.09
N GLU A 688 8.00 19.25 -1.94
CA GLU A 688 9.35 19.75 -1.69
C GLU A 688 9.89 20.44 -2.95
N GLU A 689 10.86 21.33 -2.77
CA GLU A 689 11.56 21.89 -3.92
C GLU A 689 12.44 20.80 -4.55
N VAL A 690 12.46 20.74 -5.89
CA VAL A 690 13.29 19.77 -6.61
C VAL A 690 14.76 20.03 -6.27
N PRO A 691 15.49 19.04 -5.70
CA PRO A 691 16.88 19.23 -5.36
C PRO A 691 17.73 19.44 -6.62
N VAL A 692 18.73 20.34 -6.52
CA VAL A 692 19.72 20.55 -7.59
C VAL A 692 20.54 19.28 -7.84
N ASP A 693 20.80 18.49 -6.80
CA ASP A 693 21.40 17.16 -6.94
C ASP A 693 20.34 16.14 -7.31
N ILE A 694 20.36 15.67 -8.56
CA ILE A 694 19.41 14.67 -9.06
C ILE A 694 19.51 13.32 -8.33
N LYS A 695 20.61 13.06 -7.61
CA LYS A 695 20.79 11.85 -6.82
C LYS A 695 20.11 11.90 -5.47
N GLN A 696 19.73 13.10 -5.01
CA GLN A 696 18.92 13.24 -3.82
C GLN A 696 17.50 12.79 -4.14
N GLU A 697 17.04 11.78 -3.41
CA GLU A 697 15.68 11.24 -3.58
C GLU A 697 14.65 12.18 -2.95
N MET A 698 13.48 12.26 -3.58
CA MET A 698 12.30 13.04 -3.19
C MET A 698 11.33 12.17 -2.36
N LEU A 699 10.52 12.78 -1.50
CA LEU A 699 9.41 12.17 -0.76
C LEU A 699 8.42 11.48 -1.69
N ALA A 700 8.08 12.09 -2.84
CA ALA A 700 7.21 11.47 -3.84
C ALA A 700 7.75 10.11 -4.32
N GLU A 701 9.07 9.94 -4.37
CA GLU A 701 9.73 8.69 -4.78
C GLU A 701 9.74 7.61 -3.68
N LYS A 702 9.43 7.99 -2.43
CA LYS A 702 9.61 7.15 -1.23
C LYS A 702 8.29 6.71 -0.60
N THR A 703 7.16 7.08 -1.18
CA THR A 703 5.83 6.85 -0.59
C THR A 703 4.86 6.34 -1.64
N LEU A 704 3.77 5.71 -1.20
CA LEU A 704 2.65 5.26 -2.05
C LEU A 704 1.45 6.21 -1.98
N SER A 705 1.63 7.40 -1.44
CA SER A 705 0.52 8.29 -1.10
C SER A 705 -0.33 8.65 -2.30
N ALA A 706 0.28 8.88 -3.45
CA ALA A 706 -0.43 9.26 -4.65
C ALA A 706 -1.28 8.10 -5.18
N ALA A 707 -0.69 6.90 -5.34
CA ALA A 707 -1.44 5.71 -5.71
C ALA A 707 -2.56 5.36 -4.70
N TYR A 708 -2.28 5.42 -3.40
CA TYR A 708 -3.28 5.18 -2.36
C TYR A 708 -4.41 6.18 -2.46
N TRP A 709 -4.12 7.48 -2.51
CA TRP A 709 -5.16 8.48 -2.71
C TRP A 709 -5.95 8.22 -3.99
N SER A 710 -5.26 7.95 -5.10
CA SER A 710 -5.87 7.76 -6.41
C SER A 710 -6.88 6.61 -6.47
N THR A 711 -6.53 5.44 -5.94
CA THR A 711 -7.46 4.31 -5.94
C THR A 711 -8.70 4.61 -5.10
N HIS A 712 -8.52 5.29 -3.97
CA HIS A 712 -9.58 5.47 -2.98
C HIS A 712 -10.54 6.62 -3.33
N TRP A 713 -10.07 7.73 -3.90
CA TRP A 713 -11.02 8.75 -4.36
C TRP A 713 -11.84 8.26 -5.55
N MET A 714 -11.27 7.40 -6.41
CA MET A 714 -11.99 6.82 -7.54
C MET A 714 -13.08 5.84 -7.10
N SER A 715 -12.83 5.09 -6.03
CA SER A 715 -13.80 4.16 -5.44
C SER A 715 -14.64 4.77 -4.31
N ASN A 716 -14.58 6.09 -4.11
CA ASN A 716 -15.34 6.83 -3.10
C ASN A 716 -15.09 6.37 -1.65
N GLN A 717 -13.84 6.07 -1.33
CA GLN A 717 -13.37 5.69 -0.01
C GLN A 717 -12.70 6.88 0.72
N TYR A 718 -12.71 6.85 2.05
CA TYR A 718 -12.48 8.02 2.90
C TYR A 718 -11.17 7.95 3.70
N ILE A 719 -10.03 7.75 3.02
CA ILE A 719 -8.72 7.69 3.70
C ILE A 719 -8.24 9.08 4.11
N MET A 720 -7.97 9.26 5.41
CA MET A 720 -7.60 10.55 5.99
C MET A 720 -6.13 10.56 6.45
N PRO A 721 -5.48 11.74 6.55
CA PRO A 721 -4.23 11.86 7.29
C PRO A 721 -4.34 11.30 8.70
N TYR A 722 -3.31 10.60 9.16
CA TYR A 722 -3.34 9.95 10.48
C TYR A 722 -3.74 10.88 11.64
N PRO A 723 -3.23 12.14 11.75
CA PRO A 723 -3.66 13.05 12.82
C PRO A 723 -5.16 13.37 12.77
N GLU A 724 -5.71 13.54 11.56
CA GLU A 724 -7.13 13.81 11.31
C GLU A 724 -8.01 12.61 11.67
N TYR A 725 -7.56 11.41 11.28
CA TYR A 725 -8.21 10.15 11.62
C TYR A 725 -8.22 9.92 13.14
N ASN A 726 -7.05 10.00 13.78
CA ASN A 726 -6.93 9.76 15.21
C ASN A 726 -7.77 10.75 16.04
N LEU A 727 -7.87 12.01 15.61
CA LEU A 727 -8.76 12.99 16.24
C LEU A 727 -10.24 12.55 16.16
N ALA A 728 -10.70 12.07 15.00
CA ALA A 728 -12.05 11.55 14.83
C ALA A 728 -12.30 10.30 15.70
N ILE A 729 -11.34 9.37 15.79
CA ILE A 729 -11.44 8.22 16.69
C ILE A 729 -11.54 8.67 18.15
N VAL A 730 -10.72 9.66 18.56
CA VAL A 730 -10.75 10.18 19.93
C VAL A 730 -12.09 10.82 20.27
N LEU A 731 -12.63 11.63 19.37
CA LEU A 731 -13.94 12.25 19.51
C LEU A 731 -15.11 11.25 19.49
N SER A 732 -14.86 9.99 19.10
CA SER A 732 -15.86 8.91 19.23
C SER A 732 -15.94 8.31 20.65
N GLY A 733 -15.11 8.77 21.59
CA GLY A 733 -15.04 8.27 22.97
C GLY A 733 -14.02 7.15 23.17
N LEU A 734 -13.12 6.96 22.21
CA LEU A 734 -12.03 5.97 22.24
C LEU A 734 -10.69 6.65 22.53
N ARG A 735 -9.79 5.97 23.25
CA ARG A 735 -8.43 6.45 23.53
C ARG A 735 -7.41 5.43 23.03
N PRO A 736 -6.40 5.85 22.25
CA PRO A 736 -5.31 4.97 21.85
C PRO A 736 -4.53 4.52 23.09
N GLN A 737 -4.37 3.20 23.25
CA GLN A 737 -3.54 2.59 24.29
C GLN A 737 -2.13 2.29 23.77
N GLU A 738 -2.05 1.89 22.49
CA GLU A 738 -0.82 1.55 21.80
C GLU A 738 -1.00 1.86 20.32
N THR A 739 0.02 2.44 19.69
CA THR A 739 -0.03 2.84 18.28
C THR A 739 1.30 2.61 17.60
N TYR A 740 1.27 1.89 16.48
CA TYR A 740 2.39 1.69 15.58
C TYR A 740 2.10 2.36 14.24
N LEU A 741 2.97 3.27 13.81
CA LEU A 741 2.86 3.97 12.53
C LEU A 741 3.85 3.41 11.52
N TYR A 742 3.42 3.30 10.27
CA TYR A 742 4.19 2.78 9.16
C TYR A 742 4.23 3.81 8.02
N PRO A 743 5.42 4.29 7.63
CA PRO A 743 6.70 4.10 8.31
C PRO A 743 6.72 4.75 9.71
N ALA A 744 7.67 4.32 10.55
CA ALA A 744 7.77 4.85 11.92
C ALA A 744 8.11 6.35 11.92
N PRO A 745 7.63 7.15 12.90
CA PRO A 745 7.79 8.62 12.89
C PRO A 745 9.25 9.10 12.80
N LYS A 746 10.19 8.32 13.38
CA LYS A 746 11.63 8.58 13.34
C LYS A 746 12.22 8.64 11.92
N THR A 747 11.49 8.18 10.91
CA THR A 747 11.92 8.24 9.51
C THR A 747 11.69 9.62 8.88
N GLY A 748 10.85 10.47 9.49
CA GLY A 748 10.44 11.75 8.93
C GLY A 748 9.51 11.63 7.71
N MET A 749 9.14 10.42 7.31
CA MET A 749 8.22 10.18 6.20
C MET A 749 6.76 10.24 6.69
N PRO A 750 5.81 10.63 5.82
CA PRO A 750 4.39 10.64 6.17
C PRO A 750 3.91 9.22 6.50
N THR A 751 2.95 9.12 7.42
CA THR A 751 2.34 7.85 7.81
C THR A 751 1.41 7.37 6.70
N GLY A 752 1.68 6.18 6.18
CA GLY A 752 0.83 5.50 5.20
C GLY A 752 -0.13 4.49 5.84
N VAL A 753 0.25 3.86 6.97
CA VAL A 753 -0.62 2.93 7.71
C VAL A 753 -0.44 3.12 9.20
N SER A 754 -1.52 3.01 9.99
CA SER A 754 -1.47 2.91 11.44
C SER A 754 -2.05 1.58 11.93
N LEU A 755 -1.46 1.03 12.99
CA LEU A 755 -2.01 -0.07 13.76
C LEU A 755 -2.17 0.42 15.19
N ALA A 756 -3.40 0.51 15.68
CA ALA A 756 -3.67 1.03 17.02
C ALA A 756 -4.63 0.14 17.79
N LEU A 757 -4.39 -0.02 19.09
CA LEU A 757 -5.35 -0.57 20.04
C LEU A 757 -6.05 0.60 20.74
N TYR A 758 -7.34 0.77 20.48
CA TYR A 758 -8.19 1.75 21.14
C TYR A 758 -9.00 1.10 22.26
N GLN A 759 -9.26 1.85 23.32
CA GLN A 759 -10.17 1.44 24.40
C GLN A 759 -11.10 2.59 24.78
N LYS A 760 -12.24 2.26 25.41
CA LYS A 760 -13.17 3.29 25.87
C LYS A 760 -12.51 4.17 26.95
N ASN A 761 -12.73 5.48 26.87
CA ASN A 761 -12.05 6.50 27.67
C ASN A 761 -12.18 6.36 29.20
N ASP A 762 -13.11 5.52 29.68
CA ASP A 762 -13.39 5.30 31.11
C ASP A 762 -12.34 4.41 31.83
N LYS A 763 -11.35 3.84 31.09
CA LYS A 763 -10.27 3.01 31.64
C LYS A 763 -8.93 3.37 31.00
N VAL A 764 -7.91 3.68 31.81
CA VAL A 764 -6.51 3.74 31.38
C VAL A 764 -5.87 2.39 31.70
N ILE A 765 -5.47 1.61 30.69
CA ILE A 765 -4.65 0.43 30.92
C ILE A 765 -3.22 0.74 30.51
N ASN A 766 -2.34 0.89 31.50
CA ASN A 766 -0.92 1.02 31.25
C ASN A 766 -0.38 -0.33 30.75
N MET A 767 -0.18 -0.46 29.44
CA MET A 767 0.69 -1.50 28.88
C MET A 767 2.06 -1.43 29.58
N PRO A 768 2.66 -2.56 30.01
CA PRO A 768 3.99 -2.52 30.59
C PRO A 768 4.98 -1.92 29.59
N ASP A 769 5.74 -0.92 30.02
CA ASP A 769 6.68 -0.16 29.19
C ASP A 769 7.83 -1.06 28.65
N ARG A 770 7.58 -1.75 27.51
CA ARG A 770 8.40 -2.88 27.01
C ARG A 770 9.80 -2.47 26.56
N LEU A 771 10.00 -1.22 26.13
CA LEU A 771 11.32 -0.70 25.74
C LEU A 771 12.22 -0.41 26.96
N ASN A 772 11.63 -0.05 28.10
CA ASN A 772 12.36 0.14 29.35
C ASN A 772 12.70 -1.19 30.04
N SER A 773 11.86 -2.22 29.91
CA SER A 773 12.18 -3.57 30.40
C SER A 773 13.33 -4.20 29.59
N GLN A 774 13.35 -4.08 28.26
CA GLN A 774 14.49 -4.54 27.45
C GLN A 774 15.80 -3.79 27.74
N LYS A 775 15.75 -2.47 27.98
CA LYS A 775 16.92 -1.70 28.44
C LYS A 775 17.39 -2.14 29.83
N LYS A 776 16.48 -2.43 30.77
CA LYS A 776 16.81 -2.95 32.10
C LYS A 776 17.41 -4.36 32.04
N VAL A 777 16.88 -5.25 31.20
CA VAL A 777 17.41 -6.62 31.01
C VAL A 777 18.80 -6.57 30.36
N ARG A 778 19.03 -5.72 29.35
CA ARG A 778 20.37 -5.52 28.76
C ARG A 778 21.36 -4.86 29.73
N LYS A 779 20.89 -4.03 30.66
CA LYS A 779 21.73 -3.42 31.71
C LYS A 779 22.05 -4.43 32.81
N ALA A 780 21.12 -5.30 33.18
CA ALA A 780 21.33 -6.40 34.13
C ALA A 780 22.31 -7.45 33.57
N ALA A 781 22.17 -7.83 32.30
CA ALA A 781 23.08 -8.76 31.62
C ALA A 781 24.50 -8.20 31.41
N LYS A 782 24.66 -6.87 31.40
CA LYS A 782 25.98 -6.18 31.37
C LYS A 782 26.62 -6.00 32.75
N VAL A 783 25.87 -6.25 33.83
CA VAL A 783 26.38 -6.20 35.21
C VAL A 783 26.71 -7.62 35.73
N SER A 784 26.25 -8.66 35.02
CA SER A 784 26.54 -10.08 35.31
C SER A 784 27.50 -10.75 34.32
N LEU A 785 28.20 -9.99 33.48
CA LEU A 785 29.39 -10.36 32.69
C LEU A 785 30.52 -9.44 33.12
#